data_AF-W6JYV4-F1
#
_entry.id   AF-W6JYV4-F1
#
_cell.length_a   1.000
_cell.length_b   1.000
_cell.length_c   1.000
_cell.angle_alpha   90.00
_cell.angle_beta   90.00
_cell.angle_gamma   90.00
#
_symmetry.space_group_name_H-M   'P 1'
#
loop_
_entity.id
_entity.type
_entity.pdbx_description
1 polymer ?
#
loop_
_entity_poly.entity_id
_entity_poly.type
_entity_poly.pdbx_seq_one_letter_code
_entity_poly.pdbx_strand_id
1 'polypeptide(L)'
;MSIAPKDEMARLLAGERPTVRGHGQLRVDLDDLRVEVAGLGELRQPVTASTAKKLAALGKPAAFGLGTETVLDVSVRDTTQVPTDAVAVDWGGQLDHVLEAARETLGLGPRTRLTAELHSMLVYAKDQFFASHQDSEKHDDMIASLVVTLPSAHTGGELVVHGKGGSTSYRGSRQEPIAVVLYADLRHEVQPVRSGHRISLTYNLIRHQSDEPDAATGPVGDVALLLERHFTAPVPARWRGDDVTSPTRLVYLLDHEYTPRSLTWKALKGADITRVATLRAAGTRAGCEVVLALADVHETWQDDVYFDDDDFGGRRSRRRGGGVDPDPHQLIDSEVTLTHWRGAWARGTEEISDYVDGREVCASTPTVRLTPYESEHEGYMGNYGNTVDRWYHRAAVLVWPVRLQFVNRAQVSMAWAVADLQDHVDKGEADIARDDLVSMMPFWHSQIGGIDPAPKLVDEALTLAADLDEPDLARTFLGTFRIDVLTTAVAPRLLRLAETYGDVWAKDLVTAWSTNSRRRGTGTADPVWLAGLPSLAMALCDSEILPRAMVELAWDGVRPRITPLLAADLTSRVRGQLETLAGSLTSVLHAAAVCRLDAVADEVLASCRQGEPALPLLIPLLDAAANWPAEDRREARVGEAAAYAAQLLAQRLERPARRLDDWSVPAPSACDCDLCGQLAAFLSAPDERTLEWPLAGPNRRHIHSRIEASELPVTHTTRRQGRPFTLVLTKTAALFEREIDARGDDELALARVQLLMD
;
A
#
# COMPACT_ATOMS: atom_id res chain seq x y z
N MET A 1 30.73 -17.01 13.65
CA MET A 1 29.62 -17.52 12.81
C MET A 1 30.12 -17.63 11.37
N SER A 2 29.74 -18.66 10.63
CA SER A 2 30.04 -18.73 9.19
C SER A 2 29.39 -17.54 8.48
N ILE A 3 30.10 -16.91 7.56
CA ILE A 3 29.54 -15.86 6.68
C ILE A 3 28.47 -16.53 5.82
N ALA A 4 27.34 -15.84 5.59
CA ALA A 4 26.28 -16.36 4.73
C ALA A 4 26.78 -16.43 3.26
N PRO A 5 26.36 -17.42 2.46
CA PRO A 5 26.81 -17.55 1.06
C PRO A 5 26.60 -16.28 0.23
N LYS A 6 25.50 -15.55 0.47
CA LYS A 6 25.20 -14.27 -0.20
C LYS A 6 26.24 -13.18 0.08
N ASP A 7 26.74 -13.12 1.31
CA ASP A 7 27.71 -12.11 1.73
C ASP A 7 29.13 -12.50 1.27
N GLU A 8 29.43 -13.80 1.23
CA GLU A 8 30.66 -14.34 0.63
C GLU A 8 30.72 -14.01 -0.87
N MET A 9 29.60 -14.20 -1.59
CA MET A 9 29.47 -13.84 -2.99
C MET A 9 29.59 -12.34 -3.22
N ALA A 10 28.97 -11.51 -2.37
CA ALA A 10 29.09 -10.06 -2.47
C ALA A 10 30.55 -9.59 -2.28
N ARG A 11 31.32 -10.22 -1.39
CA ARG A 11 32.76 -9.94 -1.24
C ARG A 11 33.56 -10.38 -2.46
N LEU A 12 33.25 -11.55 -3.01
CA LEU A 12 33.91 -12.08 -4.20
C LEU A 12 33.67 -11.18 -5.43
N LEU A 13 32.44 -10.70 -5.62
CA LEU A 13 32.05 -9.80 -6.71
C LEU A 13 32.55 -8.36 -6.54
N ALA A 14 32.96 -7.97 -5.32
CA ALA A 14 33.60 -6.67 -5.10
C ALA A 14 34.99 -6.63 -5.76
N GLY A 15 35.72 -7.75 -5.74
CA GLY A 15 37.07 -7.90 -6.31
C GLY A 15 38.14 -7.01 -5.66
N GLU A 16 39.37 -7.09 -6.19
CA GLU A 16 40.52 -6.24 -5.79
C GLU A 16 40.77 -5.04 -6.73
N ARG A 17 39.95 -4.86 -7.77
CA ARG A 17 40.21 -3.86 -8.82
C ARG A 17 39.93 -2.43 -8.31
N PRO A 18 40.75 -1.43 -8.71
CA PRO A 18 40.52 -0.05 -8.34
C PRO A 18 39.14 0.39 -8.84
N THR A 19 38.37 0.99 -7.95
CA THR A 19 37.07 1.57 -8.24
C THR A 19 37.22 2.60 -9.35
N VAL A 20 36.66 2.31 -10.53
CA VAL A 20 36.43 3.33 -11.55
C VAL A 20 35.54 4.40 -10.91
N ARG A 21 36.03 5.64 -10.84
CA ARG A 21 35.36 6.72 -10.08
C ARG A 21 34.03 7.14 -10.71
N GLY A 22 33.78 6.76 -11.97
CA GLY A 22 32.57 7.14 -12.70
C GLY A 22 32.55 8.60 -13.14
N HIS A 23 33.64 9.32 -12.89
CA HIS A 23 33.88 10.68 -13.34
C HIS A 23 35.38 10.94 -13.44
N GLY A 24 35.79 11.92 -14.23
CA GLY A 24 37.20 12.27 -14.39
C GLY A 24 37.43 13.49 -15.26
N GLN A 25 38.58 14.13 -15.09
CA GLN A 25 39.01 15.22 -15.95
C GLN A 25 39.69 14.64 -17.20
N LEU A 26 39.31 15.16 -18.35
CA LEU A 26 39.84 14.80 -19.67
C LEU A 26 40.74 15.92 -20.19
N ARG A 27 41.68 15.56 -21.05
CA ARG A 27 42.53 16.52 -21.74
C ARG A 27 41.83 17.02 -23.01
N VAL A 28 41.83 18.33 -23.19
CA VAL A 28 41.34 19.02 -24.40
C VAL A 28 42.37 20.07 -24.78
N ASP A 29 42.80 20.07 -26.03
CA ASP A 29 43.77 21.05 -26.54
C ASP A 29 43.02 22.30 -27.03
N LEU A 30 43.45 23.47 -26.54
CA LEU A 30 42.76 24.76 -26.74
C LEU A 30 42.68 25.18 -28.21
N ASP A 31 43.75 24.93 -28.97
CA ASP A 31 43.93 25.46 -30.33
C ASP A 31 42.90 24.89 -31.33
N ASP A 32 42.29 23.76 -30.98
CA ASP A 32 41.35 23.03 -31.82
C ASP A 32 39.88 23.16 -31.34
N LEU A 33 39.60 23.84 -30.21
CA LEU A 33 38.24 24.07 -29.72
C LEU A 33 37.76 25.47 -30.09
N ARG A 34 36.91 25.59 -31.10
CA ARG A 34 36.31 26.85 -31.55
C ARG A 34 34.83 26.91 -31.20
N VAL A 35 34.42 28.02 -30.60
CA VAL A 35 33.02 28.25 -30.22
C VAL A 35 32.56 29.52 -30.91
N GLU A 36 31.56 29.39 -31.77
CA GLU A 36 30.91 30.51 -32.45
C GLU A 36 29.52 30.72 -31.86
N VAL A 37 29.18 31.98 -31.59
CA VAL A 37 27.86 32.36 -31.09
C VAL A 37 27.23 33.38 -32.04
N ALA A 38 26.04 33.08 -32.53
CA ALA A 38 25.30 33.97 -33.41
C ALA A 38 25.16 35.37 -32.79
N GLY A 39 25.56 36.40 -33.54
CA GLY A 39 25.59 37.79 -33.07
C GLY A 39 26.87 38.23 -32.35
N LEU A 40 27.76 37.32 -31.95
CA LEU A 40 29.08 37.62 -31.38
C LEU A 40 30.26 37.10 -32.22
N GLY A 41 30.01 36.13 -33.11
CA GLY A 41 31.03 35.47 -33.91
C GLY A 41 31.86 34.49 -33.07
N GLU A 42 33.06 34.17 -33.56
CA GLU A 42 33.99 33.27 -32.87
C GLU A 42 34.50 33.88 -31.55
N LEU A 43 34.35 33.13 -30.46
CA LEU A 43 34.79 33.52 -29.14
C LEU A 43 36.30 33.37 -29.02
N ARG A 44 37.02 34.50 -28.91
CA ARG A 44 38.45 34.48 -28.56
C ARG A 44 38.64 33.93 -27.15
N GLN A 45 39.45 32.88 -27.03
CA GLN A 45 39.81 32.25 -25.76
C GLN A 45 41.21 32.69 -25.32
N PRO A 46 41.46 32.97 -24.02
CA PRO A 46 40.50 32.95 -22.91
C PRO A 46 39.39 34.01 -23.04
N VAL A 47 38.17 33.64 -22.68
CA VAL A 47 37.01 34.52 -22.81
C VAL A 47 37.14 35.72 -21.87
N THR A 48 37.05 36.92 -22.45
CA THR A 48 37.16 38.17 -21.70
C THR A 48 35.87 38.49 -20.95
N ALA A 49 35.98 39.28 -19.87
CA ALA A 49 34.82 39.70 -19.09
C ALA A 49 33.78 40.50 -19.90
N SER A 50 34.21 41.26 -20.92
CA SER A 50 33.27 42.01 -21.78
C SER A 50 32.49 41.06 -22.69
N THR A 51 33.14 40.05 -23.26
CA THR A 51 32.49 38.99 -24.04
C THR A 51 31.54 38.15 -23.17
N ALA A 52 31.97 37.76 -21.96
CA ALA A 52 31.13 36.99 -21.03
C ALA A 52 29.84 37.74 -20.65
N LYS A 53 29.91 39.06 -20.40
CA LYS A 53 28.72 39.88 -20.15
C LYS A 53 27.79 39.96 -21.35
N LYS A 54 28.32 40.02 -22.57
CA LYS A 54 27.51 39.98 -23.79
C LYS A 54 26.84 38.61 -23.98
N LEU A 55 27.54 37.52 -23.68
CA LEU A 55 26.95 36.17 -23.68
C LEU A 55 25.82 36.04 -22.67
N ALA A 56 26.03 36.52 -21.44
CA ALA A 56 24.96 36.55 -20.44
C ALA A 56 23.76 37.41 -20.89
N ALA A 57 24.00 38.54 -21.55
CA ALA A 57 22.91 39.39 -22.07
C ALA A 57 22.11 38.76 -23.23
N LEU A 58 22.69 37.80 -23.97
CA LEU A 58 21.99 37.03 -25.00
C LEU A 58 21.17 35.87 -24.43
N GLY A 59 21.55 35.40 -23.24
CA GLY A 59 20.91 34.25 -22.61
C GLY A 59 19.66 34.61 -21.81
N LYS A 60 18.99 33.56 -21.33
CA LYS A 60 17.86 33.65 -20.41
C LYS A 60 18.21 32.90 -19.11
N PRO A 61 17.55 33.21 -17.98
CA PRO A 61 17.67 32.40 -16.77
C PRO A 61 17.43 30.92 -17.09
N ALA A 62 18.33 30.05 -16.65
CA ALA A 62 18.25 28.62 -16.93
C ALA A 62 17.30 27.92 -15.95
N ALA A 63 16.33 27.19 -16.48
CA ALA A 63 15.44 26.34 -15.67
C ALA A 63 16.13 25.00 -15.30
N PHE A 64 15.60 24.27 -14.34
CA PHE A 64 16.05 22.91 -13.98
C PHE A 64 14.86 21.94 -13.94
N GLY A 65 15.14 20.63 -13.98
CA GLY A 65 14.11 19.59 -13.89
C GLY A 65 13.78 19.25 -12.44
N LEU A 66 12.49 19.20 -12.10
CA LEU A 66 11.98 18.69 -10.82
C LEU A 66 10.93 17.62 -11.12
N GLY A 67 11.32 16.35 -11.03
CA GLY A 67 10.47 15.23 -11.49
C GLY A 67 10.16 15.34 -12.99
N THR A 68 8.89 15.51 -13.34
CA THR A 68 8.42 15.70 -14.73
C THR A 68 8.30 17.17 -15.15
N GLU A 69 8.55 18.12 -14.23
CA GLU A 69 8.38 19.55 -14.47
C GLU A 69 9.72 20.25 -14.76
N THR A 70 9.67 21.34 -15.55
CA THR A 70 10.80 22.25 -15.76
C THR A 70 10.52 23.56 -15.03
N VAL A 71 11.23 23.81 -13.93
CA VAL A 71 10.95 24.90 -12.99
C VAL A 71 12.07 25.95 -13.03
N LEU A 72 11.69 27.22 -12.93
CA LEU A 72 12.61 28.33 -12.73
C LEU A 72 12.62 28.73 -11.25
N ASP A 73 13.56 28.19 -10.47
CA ASP A 73 13.80 28.59 -9.09
C ASP A 73 15.25 29.05 -8.91
N VAL A 74 15.42 30.35 -8.69
CA VAL A 74 16.72 31.00 -8.49
C VAL A 74 17.40 30.62 -7.17
N SER A 75 16.68 29.99 -6.23
CA SER A 75 17.27 29.44 -5.02
C SER A 75 17.96 28.08 -5.23
N VAL A 76 17.62 27.38 -6.32
CA VAL A 76 18.21 26.09 -6.71
C VAL A 76 19.22 26.28 -7.83
N ARG A 77 18.87 27.06 -8.87
CA ARG A 77 19.71 27.30 -10.04
C ARG A 77 19.68 28.78 -10.40
N ASP A 78 20.81 29.45 -10.20
CA ASP A 78 21.04 30.82 -10.66
C ASP A 78 22.15 30.80 -11.71
N THR A 79 21.76 30.76 -12.99
CA THR A 79 22.71 30.83 -14.12
C THR A 79 22.00 31.29 -15.39
N THR A 80 22.78 31.77 -16.35
CA THR A 80 22.27 32.23 -17.64
C THR A 80 22.58 31.21 -18.73
N GLN A 81 21.56 30.72 -19.44
CA GLN A 81 21.71 29.83 -20.58
C GLN A 81 21.61 30.59 -21.90
N VAL A 82 22.64 30.45 -22.73
CA VAL A 82 22.63 30.94 -24.11
C VAL A 82 21.77 29.99 -24.96
N PRO A 83 20.93 30.49 -25.88
CA PRO A 83 20.15 29.64 -26.79
C PRO A 83 21.08 28.68 -27.55
N THR A 84 20.82 27.38 -27.48
CA THR A 84 21.71 26.36 -28.05
C THR A 84 21.73 26.37 -29.57
N ASP A 85 20.63 26.76 -30.21
CA ASP A 85 20.53 26.99 -31.66
C ASP A 85 21.40 28.16 -32.15
N ALA A 86 21.81 29.05 -31.24
CA ALA A 86 22.74 30.14 -31.53
C ALA A 86 24.21 29.76 -31.31
N VAL A 87 24.53 28.54 -30.84
CA VAL A 87 25.89 28.12 -30.50
C VAL A 87 26.36 27.01 -31.44
N ALA A 88 27.48 27.24 -32.13
CA ALA A 88 28.19 26.23 -32.91
C ALA A 88 29.54 25.95 -32.25
N VAL A 89 29.86 24.67 -32.07
CA VAL A 89 31.14 24.24 -31.51
C VAL A 89 31.84 23.33 -32.50
N ASP A 90 33.05 23.71 -32.87
CA ASP A 90 33.97 22.91 -33.67
C ASP A 90 35.10 22.41 -32.76
N TRP A 91 35.31 21.10 -32.78
CA TRP A 91 36.33 20.42 -31.98
C TRP A 91 37.62 20.15 -32.77
N GLY A 92 37.73 20.60 -34.02
CA GLY A 92 38.95 20.45 -34.82
C GLY A 92 39.37 19.00 -35.05
N GLY A 93 38.42 18.06 -34.98
CA GLY A 93 38.67 16.61 -35.10
C GLY A 93 39.09 15.89 -33.81
N GLN A 94 39.26 16.59 -32.69
CA GLN A 94 39.70 15.96 -31.42
C GLN A 94 38.55 15.27 -30.64
N LEU A 95 37.29 15.53 -31.01
CA LEU A 95 36.12 15.05 -30.25
C LEU A 95 36.13 13.52 -30.09
N ASP A 96 36.47 12.77 -31.14
CA ASP A 96 36.52 11.30 -31.08
C ASP A 96 37.56 10.82 -30.04
N HIS A 97 38.71 11.49 -29.93
CA HIS A 97 39.72 11.18 -28.91
C HIS A 97 39.24 11.51 -27.49
N VAL A 98 38.53 12.63 -27.32
CA VAL A 98 37.93 13.01 -26.03
C VAL A 98 36.86 12.00 -25.61
N LEU A 99 36.03 11.55 -26.56
CA LEU A 99 34.99 10.54 -26.32
C LEU A 99 35.58 9.17 -26.01
N GLU A 100 36.71 8.80 -26.63
CA GLU A 100 37.42 7.57 -26.30
C GLU A 100 38.04 7.63 -24.89
N ALA A 101 38.67 8.75 -24.53
CA ALA A 101 39.15 8.97 -23.17
C ALA A 101 38.00 8.99 -22.14
N ALA A 102 36.84 9.53 -22.51
CA ALA A 102 35.63 9.48 -21.70
C ALA A 102 35.14 8.04 -21.48
N ARG A 103 35.10 7.22 -22.54
CA ARG A 103 34.75 5.79 -22.48
C ARG A 103 35.64 5.04 -21.48
N GLU A 104 36.96 5.24 -21.56
CA GLU A 104 37.93 4.61 -20.66
C GLU A 104 37.77 5.11 -19.21
N THR A 105 37.60 6.42 -19.02
CA THR A 105 37.41 7.04 -17.70
C THR A 105 36.14 6.56 -17.00
N LEU A 106 35.07 6.35 -17.76
CA LEU A 106 33.81 5.78 -17.27
C LEU A 106 33.90 4.25 -17.07
N GLY A 107 34.95 3.59 -17.56
CA GLY A 107 35.14 2.15 -17.45
C GLY A 107 34.23 1.34 -18.37
N LEU A 108 33.79 1.92 -19.48
CA LEU A 108 32.93 1.25 -20.47
C LEU A 108 33.76 0.28 -21.31
N GLY A 109 33.14 -0.80 -21.79
CA GLY A 109 33.82 -1.83 -22.59
C GLY A 109 34.38 -1.29 -23.92
N PRO A 110 35.41 -1.95 -24.51
CA PRO A 110 36.07 -1.50 -25.74
C PRO A 110 35.17 -1.53 -26.99
N ARG A 111 34.02 -2.22 -26.91
CA ARG A 111 33.00 -2.28 -27.98
C ARG A 111 31.98 -1.14 -27.89
N THR A 112 32.08 -0.29 -26.88
CA THR A 112 31.14 0.81 -26.65
C THR A 112 31.62 2.04 -27.40
N ARG A 113 30.76 2.63 -28.24
CA ARG A 113 31.03 3.94 -28.87
C ARG A 113 30.20 5.01 -28.20
N LEU A 114 30.79 6.18 -27.96
CA LEU A 114 30.08 7.36 -27.46
C LEU A 114 29.87 8.37 -28.59
N THR A 115 28.77 9.10 -28.51
CA THR A 115 28.49 10.30 -29.31
C THR A 115 28.10 11.43 -28.37
N ALA A 116 28.38 12.68 -28.73
CA ALA A 116 28.07 13.84 -27.91
C ALA A 116 27.06 14.75 -28.60
N GLU A 117 26.03 15.16 -27.87
CA GLU A 117 25.07 16.18 -28.31
C GLU A 117 25.16 17.40 -27.41
N LEU A 118 25.34 18.60 -27.99
CA LEU A 118 25.42 19.83 -27.22
C LEU A 118 24.09 20.09 -26.53
N HIS A 119 24.10 20.04 -25.20
CA HIS A 119 22.90 20.22 -24.40
C HIS A 119 22.70 21.67 -23.96
N SER A 120 23.76 22.34 -23.51
CA SER A 120 23.65 23.75 -23.08
C SER A 120 24.98 24.49 -23.10
N MET A 121 24.90 25.82 -23.23
CA MET A 121 25.98 26.75 -22.95
C MET A 121 25.55 27.67 -21.80
N LEU A 122 26.28 27.66 -20.70
CA LEU A 122 25.94 28.35 -19.46
C LEU A 122 26.98 29.41 -19.11
N VAL A 123 26.52 30.54 -18.59
CA VAL A 123 27.34 31.65 -18.08
C VAL A 123 26.94 31.94 -16.64
N TYR A 124 27.91 31.82 -15.73
CA TYR A 124 27.77 32.13 -14.32
C TYR A 124 28.56 33.41 -14.01
N ALA A 125 27.86 34.45 -13.55
CA ALA A 125 28.42 35.68 -13.00
C ALA A 125 28.65 35.56 -11.49
N LYS A 126 29.05 36.65 -10.83
CA LYS A 126 29.26 36.66 -9.38
C LYS A 126 28.00 36.21 -8.62
N ASP A 127 28.20 35.41 -7.57
CA ASP A 127 27.23 34.83 -6.64
C ASP A 127 26.28 33.77 -7.26
N GLN A 128 26.30 33.61 -8.59
CA GLN A 128 25.55 32.58 -9.33
C GLN A 128 26.13 31.17 -9.10
N PHE A 129 25.24 30.17 -9.08
CA PHE A 129 25.53 28.79 -8.68
C PHE A 129 24.51 27.80 -9.26
N PHE A 130 24.77 26.51 -9.08
CA PHE A 130 23.76 25.47 -9.26
C PHE A 130 23.89 24.48 -8.10
N ALA A 131 22.85 24.39 -7.27
CA ALA A 131 22.80 23.49 -6.12
C ALA A 131 23.00 22.01 -6.53
N SER A 132 23.29 21.15 -5.55
CA SER A 132 23.47 19.72 -5.76
C SER A 132 22.25 19.10 -6.46
N HIS A 133 22.49 18.46 -7.61
CA HIS A 133 21.48 17.84 -8.46
C HIS A 133 22.04 16.63 -9.22
N GLN A 134 21.17 15.82 -9.81
CA GLN A 134 21.50 14.79 -10.79
C GLN A 134 21.03 15.24 -12.18
N ASP A 135 21.71 14.78 -13.23
CA ASP A 135 21.27 15.06 -14.59
C ASP A 135 20.12 14.13 -14.98
N SER A 136 19.04 14.69 -15.55
CA SER A 136 17.96 13.89 -16.11
C SER A 136 18.41 13.22 -17.42
N GLU A 137 18.25 11.89 -17.53
CA GLU A 137 18.47 11.14 -18.78
C GLU A 137 17.43 11.58 -19.84
N LYS A 138 17.87 12.28 -20.90
CA LYS A 138 16.97 12.87 -21.94
C LYS A 138 16.73 11.97 -23.13
N HIS A 139 17.54 10.94 -23.27
CA HIS A 139 17.46 9.92 -24.30
C HIS A 139 17.63 8.57 -23.62
N ASP A 140 16.99 7.52 -24.13
CA ASP A 140 17.05 6.16 -23.55
C ASP A 140 18.47 5.58 -23.52
N ASP A 141 19.37 6.14 -24.33
CA ASP A 141 20.77 5.75 -24.48
C ASP A 141 21.76 6.80 -23.90
N MET A 142 21.27 7.88 -23.28
CA MET A 142 22.13 8.83 -22.57
C MET A 142 22.69 8.17 -21.31
N ILE A 143 24.00 8.23 -21.12
CA ILE A 143 24.68 7.56 -19.99
C ILE A 143 25.46 8.51 -19.09
N ALA A 144 25.95 9.62 -19.66
CA ALA A 144 26.88 10.52 -18.98
C ALA A 144 26.77 11.94 -19.54
N SER A 145 27.37 12.88 -18.82
CA SER A 145 27.53 14.27 -19.23
C SER A 145 29.01 14.60 -19.41
N LEU A 146 29.32 15.39 -20.43
CA LEU A 146 30.63 16.00 -20.63
C LEU A 146 30.51 17.51 -20.43
N VAL A 147 31.13 18.02 -19.37
CA VAL A 147 31.13 19.44 -19.01
C VAL A 147 32.49 20.04 -19.39
N VAL A 148 32.49 20.95 -20.36
CA VAL A 148 33.69 21.66 -20.84
C VAL A 148 33.63 23.09 -20.35
N THR A 149 34.46 23.42 -19.35
CA THR A 149 34.62 24.79 -18.86
C THR A 149 35.61 25.53 -19.74
N LEU A 150 35.17 26.59 -20.42
CA LEU A 150 36.01 27.41 -21.28
C LEU A 150 36.98 28.27 -20.46
N PRO A 151 38.22 28.50 -20.94
CA PRO A 151 39.18 29.31 -20.24
C PRO A 151 38.68 30.74 -20.04
N SER A 152 38.65 31.19 -18.79
CA SER A 152 38.14 32.50 -18.42
C SER A 152 38.69 32.93 -17.06
N ALA A 153 38.75 34.23 -16.79
CA ALA A 153 39.20 34.74 -15.49
C ALA A 153 38.04 34.71 -14.48
N HIS A 154 38.08 33.78 -13.52
CA HIS A 154 37.12 33.69 -12.41
C HIS A 154 37.73 33.02 -11.16
N THR A 155 37.07 33.19 -10.01
CA THR A 155 37.34 32.44 -8.75
C THR A 155 36.02 31.92 -8.16
N GLY A 156 36.05 30.80 -7.44
CA GLY A 156 34.83 30.03 -7.15
C GLY A 156 34.33 29.30 -8.40
N GLY A 157 33.08 28.85 -8.42
CA GLY A 157 32.52 28.19 -9.60
C GLY A 157 33.02 26.76 -9.84
N GLU A 158 33.67 26.13 -8.86
CA GLU A 158 34.13 24.76 -8.99
C GLU A 158 32.96 23.80 -9.25
N LEU A 159 33.16 22.87 -10.20
CA LEU A 159 32.25 21.73 -10.39
C LEU A 159 32.62 20.68 -9.35
N VAL A 160 31.72 20.36 -8.43
CA VAL A 160 31.93 19.36 -7.40
C VAL A 160 31.08 18.14 -7.73
N VAL A 161 31.72 16.97 -7.88
CA VAL A 161 31.04 15.70 -8.12
C VAL A 161 31.08 14.88 -6.84
N HIS A 162 29.92 14.44 -6.37
CA HIS A 162 29.76 13.62 -5.17
C HIS A 162 29.70 12.15 -5.59
N GLY A 163 30.68 11.36 -5.16
CA GLY A 163 30.75 9.93 -5.46
C GLY A 163 30.96 9.07 -4.22
N LYS A 164 31.05 7.75 -4.43
CA LYS A 164 31.16 6.71 -3.36
C LYS A 164 32.36 6.89 -2.42
N GLY A 165 33.38 7.64 -2.84
CA GLY A 165 34.61 7.90 -2.07
C GLY A 165 34.71 9.33 -1.52
N GLY A 166 33.61 10.09 -1.55
CA GLY A 166 33.55 11.50 -1.18
C GLY A 166 33.43 12.42 -2.40
N SER A 167 33.63 13.72 -2.15
CA SER A 167 33.43 14.76 -3.16
C SER A 167 34.73 15.13 -3.86
N THR A 168 34.72 15.22 -5.19
CA THR A 168 35.87 15.67 -6.00
C THR A 168 35.57 17.03 -6.62
N SER A 169 36.44 18.01 -6.40
CA SER A 169 36.30 19.37 -6.92
C SER A 169 37.16 19.58 -8.17
N TYR A 170 36.53 20.02 -9.26
CA TYR A 170 37.16 20.39 -10.51
C TYR A 170 37.14 21.91 -10.70
N ARG A 171 38.34 22.50 -10.74
CA ARG A 171 38.53 23.94 -10.86
C ARG A 171 38.74 24.36 -12.32
N GLY A 172 38.08 25.43 -12.74
CA GLY A 172 38.32 26.06 -14.05
C GLY A 172 39.72 26.65 -14.18
N SER A 173 40.19 26.81 -15.43
CA SER A 173 41.47 27.43 -15.74
C SER A 173 41.29 28.74 -16.50
N ARG A 174 42.26 29.65 -16.36
CA ARG A 174 42.30 30.89 -17.15
C ARG A 174 42.94 30.66 -18.52
N GLN A 175 43.72 29.60 -18.69
CA GLN A 175 44.55 29.39 -19.88
C GLN A 175 44.11 28.20 -20.72
N GLU A 176 43.53 27.18 -20.07
CA GLU A 176 43.19 25.91 -20.72
C GLU A 176 41.72 25.56 -20.49
N PRO A 177 41.07 24.84 -21.43
CA PRO A 177 39.75 24.31 -21.20
C PRO A 177 39.83 23.14 -20.20
N ILE A 178 38.82 23.01 -19.35
CA ILE A 178 38.71 21.90 -18.40
C ILE A 178 37.50 21.07 -18.79
N ALA A 179 37.74 19.87 -19.33
CA ALA A 179 36.69 18.91 -19.65
C ALA A 179 36.55 17.89 -18.53
N VAL A 180 35.34 17.66 -18.06
CA VAL A 180 35.02 16.67 -17.03
C VAL A 180 33.90 15.79 -17.55
N VAL A 181 34.11 14.48 -17.52
CA VAL A 181 33.06 13.50 -17.77
C VAL A 181 32.55 12.96 -16.43
N LEU A 182 31.25 12.72 -16.34
CA LEU A 182 30.59 12.10 -15.19
C LEU A 182 29.35 11.31 -15.64
N TYR A 183 29.05 10.19 -14.99
CA TYR A 183 27.78 9.49 -15.17
C TYR A 183 26.59 10.39 -14.79
N ALA A 184 25.47 10.25 -15.50
CA ALA A 184 24.29 11.11 -15.32
C ALA A 184 23.63 10.95 -13.93
N ASP A 185 23.73 9.75 -13.33
CA ASP A 185 23.23 9.43 -11.99
C ASP A 185 24.09 10.01 -10.85
N LEU A 186 25.25 10.61 -11.13
CA LEU A 186 26.08 11.21 -10.08
C LEU A 186 25.56 12.59 -9.69
N ARG A 187 25.35 12.78 -8.38
CA ARG A 187 25.08 14.10 -7.80
C ARG A 187 26.27 15.02 -8.00
N HIS A 188 25.99 16.23 -8.47
CA HIS A 188 27.01 17.25 -8.66
C HIS A 188 26.44 18.65 -8.46
N GLU A 189 27.33 19.60 -8.15
CA GLU A 189 26.99 21.01 -7.95
C GLU A 189 28.00 21.92 -8.63
N VAL A 190 27.57 23.17 -8.88
CA VAL A 190 28.47 24.26 -9.25
C VAL A 190 28.47 25.26 -8.12
N GLN A 191 29.60 25.38 -7.41
CA GLN A 191 29.73 26.29 -6.28
C GLN A 191 29.59 27.75 -6.70
N PRO A 192 29.19 28.67 -5.79
CA PRO A 192 29.06 30.08 -6.11
C PRO A 192 30.33 30.70 -6.69
N VAL A 193 30.20 31.39 -7.82
CA VAL A 193 31.29 32.17 -8.41
C VAL A 193 31.55 33.41 -7.55
N ARG A 194 32.77 33.55 -7.02
CA ARG A 194 33.15 34.66 -6.13
C ARG A 194 33.59 35.90 -6.89
N SER A 195 34.20 35.72 -8.07
CA SER A 195 34.56 36.81 -8.98
C SER A 195 34.69 36.33 -10.42
N GLY A 196 34.52 37.23 -11.39
CA GLY A 196 34.66 36.90 -12.82
C GLY A 196 33.42 36.26 -13.43
N HIS A 197 33.61 35.49 -14.51
CA HIS A 197 32.55 34.71 -15.14
C HIS A 197 33.06 33.31 -15.48
N ARG A 198 32.29 32.28 -15.11
CA ARG A 198 32.52 30.88 -15.52
C ARG A 198 31.61 30.58 -16.71
N ILE A 199 32.19 30.03 -17.79
CA ILE A 199 31.45 29.67 -19.00
C ILE A 199 31.66 28.18 -19.24
N SER A 200 30.58 27.45 -19.44
CA SER A 200 30.65 25.99 -19.67
C SER A 200 29.74 25.54 -20.80
N LEU A 201 30.20 24.55 -21.55
CA LEU A 201 29.42 23.76 -22.50
C LEU A 201 29.12 22.42 -21.84
N THR A 202 27.87 21.99 -21.85
CA THR A 202 27.47 20.66 -21.36
C THR A 202 26.97 19.85 -22.54
N TYR A 203 27.47 18.63 -22.68
CA TYR A 203 27.06 17.66 -23.70
C TYR A 203 26.43 16.44 -23.06
N ASN A 204 25.35 15.93 -23.65
CA ASN A 204 24.82 14.61 -23.33
C ASN A 204 25.65 13.57 -24.09
N LEU A 205 26.16 12.57 -23.38
CA LEU A 205 26.87 11.45 -23.99
C LEU A 205 25.90 10.29 -24.23
N ILE A 206 25.68 9.97 -25.50
CA ILE A 206 24.81 8.89 -25.97
C ILE A 206 25.67 7.68 -26.31
N ARG A 207 25.32 6.53 -25.75
CA ARG A 207 26.01 5.27 -25.97
C ARG A 207 25.44 4.52 -27.17
N HIS A 208 26.33 4.01 -28.02
CA HIS A 208 26.03 3.03 -29.06
C HIS A 208 26.80 1.74 -28.76
N GLN A 209 26.08 0.64 -28.52
CA GLN A 209 26.67 -0.67 -28.24
C GLN A 209 26.02 -1.75 -29.11
N SER A 210 26.81 -2.74 -29.54
CA SER A 210 26.35 -3.95 -30.23
C SER A 210 25.54 -4.86 -29.29
N ASP A 211 24.57 -5.61 -29.82
CA ASP A 211 23.71 -6.51 -29.04
C ASP A 211 24.41 -7.70 -28.37
N GLU A 212 25.70 -7.94 -28.65
CA GLU A 212 26.45 -9.02 -28.00
C GLU A 212 26.73 -8.70 -26.52
N PRO A 213 26.31 -9.56 -25.58
CA PRO A 213 26.56 -9.36 -24.16
C PRO A 213 28.05 -9.43 -23.83
N ASP A 214 28.49 -8.60 -22.87
CA ASP A 214 29.87 -8.63 -22.40
C ASP A 214 30.21 -10.00 -21.78
N ALA A 215 31.36 -10.55 -22.18
CA ALA A 215 31.82 -11.83 -21.68
C ALA A 215 32.18 -11.74 -20.19
N ALA A 216 31.75 -12.72 -19.39
CA ALA A 216 32.10 -12.79 -17.99
C ALA A 216 33.61 -13.00 -17.81
N THR A 217 34.30 -12.05 -17.19
CA THR A 217 35.72 -12.16 -16.83
C THR A 217 35.95 -12.50 -15.36
N GLY A 218 34.88 -12.71 -14.59
CA GLY A 218 34.90 -12.94 -13.14
C GLY A 218 34.96 -14.43 -12.74
N PRO A 219 34.92 -14.72 -11.43
CA PRO A 219 34.99 -16.08 -10.88
C PRO A 219 33.65 -16.82 -11.00
N VAL A 220 33.21 -17.07 -12.24
CA VAL A 220 31.90 -17.68 -12.54
C VAL A 220 31.66 -19.00 -11.81
N GLY A 221 32.69 -19.84 -11.68
CA GLY A 221 32.58 -21.14 -11.01
C GLY A 221 32.31 -21.04 -9.51
N ASP A 222 33.01 -20.15 -8.82
CA ASP A 222 32.86 -19.95 -7.38
C ASP A 222 31.53 -19.29 -7.05
N VAL A 223 31.11 -18.31 -7.86
CA VAL A 223 29.79 -17.67 -7.75
C VAL A 223 28.67 -18.68 -7.96
N ALA A 224 28.79 -19.59 -8.94
CA ALA A 224 27.79 -20.65 -9.15
C ALA A 224 27.65 -21.58 -7.93
N LEU A 225 28.77 -21.98 -7.31
CA LEU A 225 28.75 -22.79 -6.09
C LEU A 225 28.11 -22.04 -4.91
N LEU A 226 28.32 -20.73 -4.80
CA LEU A 226 27.72 -19.90 -3.77
C LEU A 226 26.20 -19.73 -3.96
N LEU A 227 25.73 -19.62 -5.21
CA LEU A 227 24.30 -19.64 -5.53
C LEU A 227 23.66 -20.97 -5.12
N GLU A 228 24.25 -22.11 -5.47
CA GLU A 228 23.76 -23.43 -5.07
C GLU A 228 23.67 -23.56 -3.54
N ARG A 229 24.71 -23.13 -2.82
CA ARG A 229 24.72 -23.10 -1.35
C ARG A 229 23.66 -22.17 -0.77
N HIS A 230 23.42 -21.01 -1.39
CA HIS A 230 22.42 -20.04 -0.92
C HIS A 230 21.01 -20.64 -0.93
N PHE A 231 20.63 -21.34 -2.00
CA PHE A 231 19.30 -21.93 -2.14
C PHE A 231 19.12 -23.28 -1.45
N THR A 232 20.19 -23.87 -0.90
CA THR A 232 20.14 -25.17 -0.19
C THR A 232 20.40 -25.05 1.31
N ALA A 233 21.08 -23.99 1.76
CA ALA A 233 21.36 -23.77 3.18
C ALA A 233 20.15 -23.14 3.88
N PRO A 234 19.59 -23.79 4.93
CA PRO A 234 18.55 -23.18 5.74
C PRO A 234 19.09 -21.95 6.48
N VAL A 235 18.32 -20.86 6.49
CA VAL A 235 18.70 -19.64 7.21
C VAL A 235 18.21 -19.73 8.66
N PRO A 236 19.09 -19.54 9.66
CA PRO A 236 18.67 -19.56 11.07
C PRO A 236 17.59 -18.50 11.36
N ALA A 237 16.56 -18.89 12.11
CA ALA A 237 15.52 -18.01 12.61
C ALA A 237 16.10 -16.82 13.40
N ARG A 238 15.64 -15.59 13.12
CA ARG A 238 16.07 -14.37 13.83
C ARG A 238 15.35 -14.25 15.17
N TRP A 239 14.10 -14.72 15.23
CA TRP A 239 13.27 -14.74 16.44
C TRP A 239 12.75 -16.14 16.78
N ARG A 240 12.41 -16.38 18.06
CA ARG A 240 11.72 -17.63 18.45
C ARG A 240 10.34 -17.66 17.80
N GLY A 241 10.15 -18.57 16.84
CA GLY A 241 8.89 -18.74 16.12
C GLY A 241 8.98 -18.45 14.63
N ASP A 242 10.08 -17.91 14.12
CA ASP A 242 10.29 -17.83 12.67
C ASP A 242 10.48 -19.23 12.09
N ASP A 243 9.84 -19.51 10.96
CA ASP A 243 10.10 -20.73 10.20
C ASP A 243 11.53 -20.71 9.63
N VAL A 244 12.22 -21.84 9.78
CA VAL A 244 13.54 -22.06 9.17
C VAL A 244 13.32 -22.49 7.73
N THR A 245 13.33 -21.52 6.82
CA THR A 245 13.17 -21.75 5.38
C THR A 245 14.45 -21.42 4.62
N SER A 246 14.62 -22.05 3.47
CA SER A 246 15.65 -21.66 2.50
C SER A 246 15.16 -20.42 1.73
N PRO A 247 16.06 -19.50 1.35
CA PRO A 247 15.73 -18.36 0.50
C PRO A 247 15.11 -18.80 -0.81
N THR A 248 14.12 -18.05 -1.30
CA THR A 248 13.46 -18.34 -2.59
C THR A 248 14.12 -17.60 -3.75
N ARG A 249 14.82 -16.52 -3.44
CA ARG A 249 15.57 -15.68 -4.38
C ARG A 249 16.78 -15.05 -3.68
N LEU A 250 17.68 -14.55 -4.51
CA LEU A 250 18.75 -13.65 -4.15
C LEU A 250 18.51 -12.31 -4.83
N VAL A 251 18.60 -11.22 -4.08
CA VAL A 251 18.56 -9.84 -4.58
C VAL A 251 19.92 -9.20 -4.39
N TYR A 252 20.66 -9.04 -5.48
CA TYR A 252 21.97 -8.39 -5.48
C TYR A 252 21.85 -6.92 -5.89
N LEU A 253 22.03 -5.98 -4.96
CA LEU A 253 21.91 -4.55 -5.22
C LEU A 253 23.13 -4.02 -5.98
N LEU A 254 22.86 -3.32 -7.09
CA LEU A 254 23.82 -2.66 -7.95
C LEU A 254 24.15 -1.26 -7.44
N ASP A 255 25.26 -0.70 -7.90
CA ASP A 255 25.74 0.55 -7.34
C ASP A 255 25.31 1.80 -8.10
N HIS A 256 24.96 1.68 -9.37
CA HIS A 256 24.46 2.80 -10.17
C HIS A 256 22.93 2.87 -10.12
N GLU A 257 22.42 4.07 -10.33
CA GLU A 257 20.98 4.30 -10.50
C GLU A 257 20.61 4.14 -11.99
N TYR A 258 19.43 3.55 -12.20
CA TYR A 258 18.87 3.28 -13.52
C TYR A 258 17.40 3.68 -13.53
N THR A 259 16.93 4.08 -14.70
CA THR A 259 15.52 4.37 -14.95
C THR A 259 14.81 3.12 -15.48
N PRO A 260 13.47 3.03 -15.41
CA PRO A 260 12.74 1.90 -16.02
C PRO A 260 13.07 1.70 -17.50
N ARG A 261 13.41 2.79 -18.21
CA ARG A 261 13.83 2.78 -19.61
C ARG A 261 15.29 2.34 -19.80
N SER A 262 16.20 2.81 -18.93
CA SER A 262 17.62 2.45 -19.00
C SER A 262 17.94 1.10 -18.33
N LEU A 263 16.97 0.41 -17.70
CA LEU A 263 17.11 -0.94 -17.15
C LEU A 263 17.18 -2.02 -18.25
N THR A 264 18.36 -2.19 -18.83
CA THR A 264 18.62 -3.19 -19.88
C THR A 264 20.01 -3.80 -19.73
N TRP A 265 20.22 -5.01 -20.25
CA TRP A 265 21.51 -5.71 -20.19
C TRP A 265 22.64 -4.95 -20.88
N LYS A 266 22.32 -4.21 -21.95
CA LYS A 266 23.29 -3.36 -22.67
C LYS A 266 23.53 -2.02 -21.97
N ALA A 267 22.72 -1.69 -20.97
CA ALA A 267 22.67 -0.36 -20.42
C ALA A 267 23.44 -0.13 -19.13
N LEU A 268 24.04 -1.18 -18.59
CA LEU A 268 24.75 -1.19 -17.32
C LEU A 268 25.96 -0.24 -17.30
N LYS A 269 26.24 0.31 -16.11
CA LYS A 269 27.23 1.36 -15.86
C LYS A 269 28.37 0.80 -14.97
N GLY A 270 29.61 1.16 -15.30
CA GLY A 270 30.78 0.89 -14.48
C GLY A 270 30.94 -0.57 -14.02
N ALA A 271 31.11 -0.76 -12.70
CA ALA A 271 31.36 -2.08 -12.11
C ALA A 271 30.17 -3.04 -12.25
N ASP A 272 28.95 -2.53 -12.42
CA ASP A 272 27.74 -3.35 -12.57
C ASP A 272 27.82 -4.23 -13.81
N ILE A 273 28.44 -3.75 -14.90
CA ILE A 273 28.65 -4.50 -16.14
C ILE A 273 29.30 -5.87 -15.84
N THR A 274 30.44 -5.86 -15.13
CA THR A 274 31.19 -7.09 -14.85
C THR A 274 30.48 -7.98 -13.82
N ARG A 275 29.83 -7.38 -12.81
CA ARG A 275 29.09 -8.10 -11.78
C ARG A 275 27.88 -8.83 -12.35
N VAL A 276 27.07 -8.14 -13.15
CA VAL A 276 25.89 -8.72 -13.80
C VAL A 276 26.30 -9.77 -14.82
N ALA A 277 27.35 -9.54 -15.62
CA ALA A 277 27.86 -10.55 -16.56
C ALA A 277 28.29 -11.84 -15.82
N THR A 278 28.97 -11.71 -14.68
CA THR A 278 29.38 -12.85 -13.85
C THR A 278 28.19 -13.56 -13.21
N LEU A 279 27.24 -12.82 -12.63
CA LEU A 279 26.01 -13.38 -12.04
C LEU A 279 25.16 -14.11 -13.10
N ARG A 280 25.04 -13.57 -14.31
CA ARG A 280 24.28 -14.20 -15.40
C ARG A 280 24.93 -15.51 -15.87
N ALA A 281 26.25 -15.52 -16.05
CA ALA A 281 26.99 -16.73 -16.41
C ALA A 281 26.95 -17.78 -15.30
N ALA A 282 27.08 -17.35 -14.04
CA ALA A 282 27.02 -18.22 -12.87
C ALA A 282 25.62 -18.79 -12.64
N GLY A 283 24.58 -17.96 -12.80
CA GLY A 283 23.18 -18.38 -12.72
C GLY A 283 22.86 -19.44 -13.78
N THR A 284 23.26 -19.22 -15.03
CA THR A 284 23.11 -20.22 -16.10
C THR A 284 23.75 -21.56 -15.71
N ARG A 285 24.96 -21.53 -15.13
CA ARG A 285 25.68 -22.74 -14.68
C ARG A 285 25.01 -23.42 -13.49
N ALA A 286 24.39 -22.66 -12.59
CA ALA A 286 23.69 -23.15 -11.40
C ALA A 286 22.22 -23.51 -11.66
N GLY A 287 21.74 -23.45 -12.91
CA GLY A 287 20.33 -23.69 -13.25
C GLY A 287 19.38 -22.64 -12.67
N CYS A 288 19.85 -21.39 -12.61
CA CYS A 288 19.11 -20.23 -12.12
C CYS A 288 18.78 -19.27 -13.27
N GLU A 289 17.61 -18.67 -13.17
CA GLU A 289 17.21 -17.52 -13.97
C GLU A 289 17.73 -16.23 -13.33
N VAL A 290 18.01 -15.23 -14.18
CA VAL A 290 18.55 -13.94 -13.77
C VAL A 290 17.71 -12.81 -14.37
N VAL A 291 17.29 -11.88 -13.51
CA VAL A 291 16.33 -10.82 -13.82
C VAL A 291 16.89 -9.49 -13.36
N LEU A 292 16.69 -8.42 -14.14
CA LEU A 292 17.02 -7.06 -13.68
C LEU A 292 15.83 -6.46 -12.94
N ALA A 293 16.09 -5.64 -11.93
CA ALA A 293 15.05 -4.91 -11.22
C ALA A 293 15.50 -3.51 -10.78
N LEU A 294 14.53 -2.69 -10.42
CA LEU A 294 14.71 -1.48 -9.62
C LEU A 294 14.18 -1.74 -8.21
N ALA A 295 14.87 -1.19 -7.23
CA ALA A 295 14.60 -1.34 -5.82
C ALA A 295 14.71 0.02 -5.11
N ASP A 296 13.73 0.30 -4.27
CA ASP A 296 13.80 1.38 -3.31
C ASP A 296 14.25 0.79 -1.97
N VAL A 297 15.24 1.44 -1.37
CA VAL A 297 15.81 1.04 -0.09
C VAL A 297 15.54 2.15 0.92
N HIS A 298 14.88 1.80 2.01
CA HIS A 298 14.67 2.68 3.16
C HIS A 298 15.45 2.12 4.34
N GLU A 299 16.37 2.92 4.88
CA GLU A 299 17.17 2.54 6.05
C GLU A 299 16.90 3.51 7.19
N THR A 300 16.61 2.96 8.37
CA THR A 300 16.49 3.72 9.62
C THR A 300 17.74 3.49 10.46
N TRP A 301 18.39 4.57 10.85
CA TRP A 301 19.65 4.57 11.60
C TRP A 301 19.47 5.21 12.96
N GLN A 302 20.22 4.72 13.96
CA GLN A 302 20.39 5.40 15.22
C GLN A 302 21.43 6.53 15.08
N ASP A 303 21.08 7.69 15.60
CA ASP A 303 21.93 8.87 15.65
C ASP A 303 22.40 9.14 17.09
N ASP A 304 23.70 8.98 17.34
CA ASP A 304 24.33 9.19 18.64
C ASP A 304 24.85 10.64 18.76
N VAL A 305 24.02 11.65 18.49
CA VAL A 305 24.38 13.03 18.88
C VAL A 305 24.15 13.17 20.39
N TYR A 306 25.12 12.72 21.18
CA TYR A 306 25.35 13.34 22.47
C TYR A 306 25.78 14.77 22.18
N PHE A 307 24.93 15.75 22.48
CA PHE A 307 25.44 17.09 22.73
C PHE A 307 26.46 16.93 23.86
N ASP A 308 27.74 17.09 23.55
CA ASP A 308 28.80 17.15 24.55
C ASP A 308 28.43 18.32 25.48
N ASP A 309 27.91 17.99 26.65
CA ASP A 309 27.39 18.91 27.68
C ASP A 309 28.55 19.60 28.42
N ASP A 310 29.65 19.91 27.72
CA ASP A 310 30.87 20.51 28.25
C ASP A 310 31.30 21.73 27.43
N ASP A 311 30.42 22.75 27.27
CA ASP A 311 30.91 24.12 27.07
C ASP A 311 29.97 25.18 27.67
N PHE A 312 29.93 25.24 29.01
CA PHE A 312 29.56 26.45 29.73
C PHE A 312 30.68 27.52 29.51
N GLY A 313 30.66 28.19 28.36
CA GLY A 313 31.81 29.01 27.94
C GLY A 313 31.54 30.13 26.93
N GLY A 314 30.32 30.68 26.88
CA GLY A 314 29.92 31.95 26.26
C GLY A 314 30.79 32.57 25.14
N ARG A 315 30.24 32.62 23.91
CA ARG A 315 30.14 33.85 23.08
C ARG A 315 29.31 33.60 21.83
N ARG A 316 28.33 34.47 21.62
CA ARG A 316 27.44 34.51 20.45
C ARG A 316 28.24 34.60 19.15
N SER A 317 28.10 33.62 18.27
CA SER A 317 28.40 33.74 16.84
C SER A 317 27.28 33.09 16.04
N ARG A 318 26.48 33.93 15.37
CA ARG A 318 25.50 33.49 14.36
C ARG A 318 26.28 33.03 13.14
N ARG A 319 26.46 31.71 12.97
CA ARG A 319 26.77 31.12 11.66
C ARG A 319 25.50 30.46 11.10
N ARG A 320 25.13 30.94 9.92
CA ARG A 320 24.03 30.50 9.08
C ARG A 320 24.36 29.08 8.57
N GLY A 321 23.39 28.18 8.68
CA GLY A 321 23.57 26.73 8.51
C GLY A 321 24.07 26.31 7.13
N GLY A 322 25.05 25.41 7.14
CA GLY A 322 25.15 24.31 6.17
C GLY A 322 24.90 23.05 6.98
N GLY A 323 23.82 22.34 6.68
CA GLY A 323 23.49 21.06 7.32
C GLY A 323 24.57 20.05 6.93
N VAL A 324 25.40 19.68 7.89
CA VAL A 324 26.19 18.46 7.79
C VAL A 324 25.23 17.37 8.21
N ASP A 325 24.84 16.52 7.27
CA ASP A 325 24.03 15.32 7.52
C ASP A 325 24.76 14.49 8.60
N PRO A 326 24.15 14.21 9.77
CA PRO A 326 24.80 13.45 10.83
C PRO A 326 25.29 12.09 10.31
N ASP A 327 26.48 11.67 10.74
CA ASP A 327 27.06 10.38 10.34
C ASP A 327 26.37 9.27 11.14
N PRO A 328 25.59 8.37 10.52
CA PRO A 328 24.77 7.41 11.25
C PRO A 328 25.65 6.34 11.89
N HIS A 329 25.34 5.98 13.14
CA HIS A 329 26.20 5.09 13.92
C HIS A 329 25.81 3.61 13.77
N GLN A 330 24.52 3.29 13.91
CA GLN A 330 24.04 1.91 13.90
C GLN A 330 22.75 1.77 13.08
N LEU A 331 22.76 0.85 12.12
CA LEU A 331 21.56 0.49 11.34
C LEU A 331 20.55 -0.21 12.25
N ILE A 332 19.35 0.36 12.37
CA ILE A 332 18.23 -0.22 13.12
C ILE A 332 17.46 -1.16 12.21
N ASP A 333 17.04 -0.65 11.06
CA ASP A 333 16.24 -1.39 10.09
C ASP A 333 16.57 -1.03 8.65
N SER A 334 16.35 -1.97 7.74
CA SER A 334 16.55 -1.80 6.30
C SER A 334 15.46 -2.54 5.55
N GLU A 335 14.60 -1.77 4.91
CA GLU A 335 13.51 -2.25 4.08
C GLU A 335 13.89 -2.10 2.60
N VAL A 336 13.63 -3.15 1.82
CA VAL A 336 13.90 -3.16 0.38
C VAL A 336 12.62 -3.53 -0.35
N THR A 337 12.17 -2.65 -1.23
CA THR A 337 10.97 -2.85 -2.05
C THR A 337 11.35 -2.84 -3.53
N LEU A 338 11.00 -3.90 -4.26
CA LEU A 338 11.15 -3.96 -5.70
C LEU A 338 10.01 -3.18 -6.36
N THR A 339 10.36 -2.24 -7.23
CA THR A 339 9.40 -1.37 -7.92
C THR A 339 9.21 -1.74 -9.38
N HIS A 340 10.23 -2.32 -10.00
CA HIS A 340 10.20 -2.73 -11.39
C HIS A 340 11.07 -3.96 -11.60
N TRP A 341 10.75 -4.78 -12.60
CA TRP A 341 11.65 -5.84 -13.05
C TRP A 341 11.61 -6.06 -14.56
N ARG A 342 12.59 -6.83 -15.06
CA ARG A 342 12.70 -7.21 -16.46
C ARG A 342 13.28 -8.60 -16.58
N GLY A 343 12.39 -9.57 -16.76
CA GLY A 343 12.73 -10.95 -17.03
C GLY A 343 12.89 -11.25 -18.52
N ALA A 344 13.36 -12.46 -18.84
CA ALA A 344 13.45 -12.94 -20.23
C ALA A 344 12.05 -13.19 -20.86
N TRP A 345 11.03 -13.40 -20.03
CA TRP A 345 9.64 -13.61 -20.44
C TRP A 345 8.94 -12.33 -20.91
N ALA A 346 9.38 -11.17 -20.44
CA ALA A 346 8.73 -9.88 -20.69
C ALA A 346 9.39 -9.15 -21.87
N ARG A 347 8.57 -8.49 -22.70
CA ARG A 347 9.07 -7.65 -23.80
C ARG A 347 9.72 -6.35 -23.30
N GLY A 348 9.38 -5.91 -22.09
CA GLY A 348 9.84 -4.66 -21.48
C GLY A 348 9.96 -4.77 -19.97
N THR A 349 10.22 -3.63 -19.33
CA THR A 349 10.24 -3.48 -17.88
C THR A 349 8.80 -3.42 -17.37
N GLU A 350 8.45 -4.25 -16.39
CA GLU A 350 7.13 -4.27 -15.74
C GLU A 350 7.22 -3.60 -14.37
N GLU A 351 6.20 -2.85 -14.01
CA GLU A 351 6.04 -2.25 -12.68
C GLU A 351 5.48 -3.29 -11.72
N ILE A 352 6.07 -3.35 -10.53
CA ILE A 352 5.74 -4.30 -9.46
C ILE A 352 5.81 -3.60 -8.11
N SER A 353 5.30 -4.25 -7.07
CA SER A 353 5.48 -3.80 -5.70
C SER A 353 5.65 -5.02 -4.83
N ASP A 354 6.89 -5.29 -4.41
CA ASP A 354 7.18 -6.48 -3.63
C ASP A 354 8.28 -6.24 -2.58
N TYR A 355 8.00 -6.62 -1.35
CA TYR A 355 8.92 -6.48 -0.23
C TYR A 355 9.90 -7.64 -0.21
N VAL A 356 11.18 -7.35 0.01
CA VAL A 356 12.24 -8.35 0.05
C VAL A 356 12.77 -8.49 1.47
N ASP A 357 12.81 -9.73 1.97
CA ASP A 357 13.46 -10.02 3.24
C ASP A 357 14.97 -9.78 3.14
N GLY A 358 15.56 -9.06 4.11
CA GLY A 358 17.01 -8.79 4.16
C GLY A 358 17.92 -10.03 4.14
N ARG A 359 17.38 -11.24 4.39
CA ARG A 359 18.05 -12.54 4.20
C ARG A 359 18.31 -12.86 2.73
N GLU A 360 17.52 -12.32 1.82
CA GLU A 360 17.66 -12.49 0.37
C GLU A 360 18.54 -11.40 -0.25
N VAL A 361 18.76 -10.28 0.45
CA VAL A 361 19.48 -9.11 -0.07
C VAL A 361 20.98 -9.16 0.21
N CYS A 362 21.81 -8.86 -0.79
CA CYS A 362 23.21 -8.53 -0.58
C CYS A 362 23.72 -7.47 -1.57
N ALA A 363 24.85 -6.84 -1.25
CA ALA A 363 25.47 -5.84 -2.11
C ALA A 363 26.99 -5.84 -1.91
N SER A 364 27.76 -5.64 -2.97
CA SER A 364 29.22 -5.44 -2.83
C SER A 364 29.57 -4.08 -2.23
N THR A 365 28.74 -3.06 -2.51
CA THR A 365 28.84 -1.74 -1.88
C THR A 365 27.68 -1.58 -0.89
N PRO A 366 27.98 -1.43 0.42
CA PRO A 366 26.96 -1.11 1.42
C PRO A 366 26.20 0.16 1.05
N THR A 367 24.88 0.17 1.23
CA THR A 367 23.99 1.27 0.84
C THR A 367 24.40 2.60 1.50
N VAL A 368 24.82 2.57 2.77
CA VAL A 368 25.36 3.74 3.50
C VAL A 368 26.55 4.46 2.82
N ARG A 369 27.25 3.80 1.88
CA ARG A 369 28.34 4.42 1.10
C ARG A 369 27.84 5.14 -0.17
N LEU A 370 26.56 5.03 -0.45
CA LEU A 370 25.89 5.74 -1.53
C LEU A 370 25.26 7.02 -0.97
N THR A 371 24.97 7.98 -1.85
CA THR A 371 24.31 9.22 -1.45
C THR A 371 22.80 8.99 -1.44
N PRO A 372 22.09 9.18 -0.32
CA PRO A 372 20.63 9.08 -0.30
C PRO A 372 20.00 10.18 -1.14
N TYR A 373 18.85 9.90 -1.75
CA TYR A 373 18.11 10.94 -2.46
C TYR A 373 17.32 11.83 -1.49
N GLU A 374 16.91 11.26 -0.35
CA GLU A 374 16.17 11.89 0.73
C GLU A 374 16.69 11.40 2.09
N SER A 375 16.75 12.29 3.07
CA SER A 375 17.24 12.03 4.43
C SER A 375 16.43 12.88 5.40
N GLU A 376 15.79 12.24 6.38
CA GLU A 376 14.98 12.90 7.40
C GLU A 376 15.56 12.63 8.79
N HIS A 377 15.62 13.68 9.61
CA HIS A 377 16.11 13.59 10.99
C HIS A 377 14.94 13.71 11.95
N GLU A 378 14.74 12.66 12.76
CA GLU A 378 13.80 12.70 13.87
C GLU A 378 14.56 12.92 15.19
N GLY A 379 14.34 14.11 15.77
CA GLY A 379 14.91 14.51 17.06
C GLY A 379 14.26 13.83 18.27
N TYR A 380 14.62 14.29 19.47
CA TYR A 380 14.28 13.68 20.76
C TYR A 380 12.81 13.18 20.90
N MET A 381 12.64 11.86 20.80
CA MET A 381 11.36 11.12 20.94
C MET A 381 11.11 10.57 22.37
N GLY A 382 11.72 11.18 23.40
CA GLY A 382 11.58 10.72 24.78
C GLY A 382 12.51 9.56 25.13
N ASN A 383 11.98 8.33 25.24
CA ASN A 383 12.78 7.13 25.57
C ASN A 383 13.43 6.46 24.33
N TYR A 384 13.04 6.87 23.13
CA TYR A 384 13.65 6.44 21.87
C TYR A 384 14.81 7.41 21.54
N GLY A 385 15.97 6.85 21.18
CA GLY A 385 17.10 7.64 20.70
C GLY A 385 16.77 8.36 19.39
N ASN A 386 17.57 9.36 19.02
CA ASN A 386 17.38 10.07 17.75
C ASN A 386 17.56 9.08 16.58
N THR A 387 16.76 9.26 15.54
CA THR A 387 16.82 8.43 14.33
C THR A 387 17.01 9.26 13.08
N VAL A 388 17.67 8.67 12.10
CA VAL A 388 17.84 9.22 10.76
C VAL A 388 17.32 8.22 9.75
N ASP A 389 16.33 8.62 8.99
CA ASP A 389 15.76 7.85 7.90
C ASP A 389 16.41 8.27 6.59
N ARG A 390 16.83 7.29 5.79
CA ARG A 390 17.49 7.51 4.50
C ARG A 390 16.87 6.66 3.42
N TRP A 391 16.57 7.30 2.29
CA TRP A 391 16.01 6.65 1.12
C TRP A 391 16.98 6.66 -0.05
N TYR A 392 17.06 5.53 -0.74
CA TYR A 392 17.96 5.29 -1.86
C TYR A 392 17.22 4.61 -3.01
N HIS A 393 17.53 5.00 -4.24
CA HIS A 393 17.17 4.23 -5.43
C HIS A 393 18.36 3.34 -5.81
N ARG A 394 18.11 2.06 -6.06
CA ARG A 394 19.13 1.12 -6.55
C ARG A 394 18.55 0.23 -7.64
N ALA A 395 19.35 -0.16 -8.62
CA ALA A 395 19.01 -1.33 -9.40
C ALA A 395 19.42 -2.60 -8.66
N ALA A 396 18.84 -3.73 -9.07
CA ALA A 396 19.16 -5.03 -8.51
C ALA A 396 19.24 -6.10 -9.60
N VAL A 397 19.97 -7.17 -9.31
CA VAL A 397 19.92 -8.43 -10.05
C VAL A 397 19.23 -9.45 -9.16
N LEU A 398 18.11 -9.97 -9.62
CA LEU A 398 17.41 -11.07 -8.96
C LEU A 398 17.90 -12.37 -9.57
N VAL A 399 18.19 -13.34 -8.71
CA VAL A 399 18.57 -14.69 -9.12
C VAL A 399 17.70 -15.67 -8.36
N TRP A 400 17.12 -16.64 -9.08
CA TRP A 400 16.42 -17.77 -8.47
C TRP A 400 16.60 -19.03 -9.31
N PRO A 401 16.59 -20.22 -8.71
CA PRO A 401 16.53 -21.47 -9.45
C PRO A 401 15.31 -21.51 -10.38
N VAL A 402 15.44 -22.11 -11.57
CA VAL A 402 14.32 -22.18 -12.54
C VAL A 402 13.08 -22.84 -11.93
N ARG A 403 13.25 -23.85 -11.08
CA ARG A 403 12.14 -24.51 -10.34
C ARG A 403 11.35 -23.59 -9.39
N LEU A 404 11.90 -22.41 -9.05
CA LEU A 404 11.26 -21.42 -8.18
C LEU A 404 10.74 -20.21 -8.97
N GLN A 405 10.78 -20.25 -10.30
CA GLN A 405 10.33 -19.16 -11.16
C GLN A 405 8.85 -18.84 -10.92
N PHE A 406 7.98 -19.85 -10.89
CA PHE A 406 6.56 -19.67 -10.65
C PHE A 406 6.30 -19.00 -9.29
N VAL A 407 6.85 -19.55 -8.20
CA VAL A 407 6.67 -19.03 -6.84
C VAL A 407 7.10 -17.56 -6.71
N ASN A 408 8.29 -17.22 -7.23
CA ASN A 408 8.80 -15.84 -7.15
C ASN A 408 7.92 -14.87 -7.94
N ARG A 409 7.35 -15.29 -9.07
CA ARG A 409 6.44 -14.45 -9.85
C ARG A 409 5.05 -14.36 -9.22
N ALA A 410 4.57 -15.45 -8.64
CA ALA A 410 3.26 -15.54 -8.01
C ALA A 410 3.17 -14.70 -6.74
N GLN A 411 4.26 -14.59 -5.98
CA GLN A 411 4.34 -13.70 -4.81
C GLN A 411 4.11 -12.22 -5.17
N VAL A 412 4.50 -11.81 -6.38
CA VAL A 412 4.32 -10.44 -6.87
C VAL A 412 2.92 -10.23 -7.44
N SER A 413 2.36 -11.21 -8.15
CA SER A 413 1.03 -11.10 -8.74
C SER A 413 0.27 -12.43 -8.70
N MET A 414 -0.64 -12.52 -7.73
CA MET A 414 -1.58 -13.64 -7.60
C MET A 414 -2.51 -13.77 -8.82
N ALA A 415 -2.93 -12.65 -9.41
CA ALA A 415 -3.77 -12.67 -10.61
C ALA A 415 -3.02 -13.26 -11.82
N TRP A 416 -1.75 -12.91 -12.00
CA TRP A 416 -0.91 -13.56 -12.99
C TRP A 416 -0.77 -15.06 -12.69
N ALA A 417 -0.50 -15.43 -11.43
CA ALA A 417 -0.30 -16.82 -11.05
C ALA A 417 -1.52 -17.68 -11.38
N VAL A 418 -2.73 -17.25 -11.02
CA VAL A 418 -3.96 -17.99 -11.32
C VAL A 418 -4.18 -18.10 -12.83
N ALA A 419 -3.92 -17.04 -13.60
CA ALA A 419 -4.03 -17.07 -15.05
C ALA A 419 -3.00 -18.00 -15.72
N ASP A 420 -1.77 -18.04 -15.21
CA ASP A 420 -0.69 -18.91 -15.69
C ASP A 420 -1.00 -20.39 -15.41
N LEU A 421 -1.52 -20.69 -14.21
CA LEU A 421 -2.01 -22.02 -13.86
C LEU A 421 -3.17 -22.46 -14.78
N GLN A 422 -4.11 -21.56 -15.09
CA GLN A 422 -5.19 -21.87 -16.03
C GLN A 422 -4.66 -22.14 -17.44
N ASP A 423 -3.68 -21.37 -17.92
CA ASP A 423 -3.06 -21.59 -19.24
C ASP A 423 -2.35 -22.96 -19.32
N HIS A 424 -1.74 -23.43 -18.23
CA HIS A 424 -1.24 -24.81 -18.14
C HIS A 424 -2.36 -25.85 -18.23
N VAL A 425 -3.47 -25.65 -17.52
CA VAL A 425 -4.63 -26.55 -17.59
C VAL A 425 -5.22 -26.59 -19.01
N ASP A 426 -5.38 -25.42 -19.65
CA ASP A 426 -5.91 -25.29 -21.02
C ASP A 426 -5.01 -25.99 -22.06
N LYS A 427 -3.70 -26.07 -21.81
CA LYS A 427 -2.72 -26.81 -22.64
C LYS A 427 -2.68 -28.31 -22.37
N GLY A 428 -3.44 -28.81 -21.39
CA GLY A 428 -3.44 -30.21 -20.97
C GLY A 428 -2.28 -30.57 -20.02
N GLU A 429 -1.67 -29.57 -19.38
CA GLU A 429 -0.55 -29.71 -18.44
C GLU A 429 -1.02 -29.56 -16.99
N ALA A 430 -2.19 -30.13 -16.65
CA ALA A 430 -2.83 -29.96 -15.35
C ALA A 430 -1.96 -30.45 -14.16
N ASP A 431 -1.10 -31.46 -14.36
CA ASP A 431 -0.17 -31.91 -13.32
C ASP A 431 0.83 -30.82 -12.91
N ILE A 432 1.32 -30.04 -13.88
CA ILE A 432 2.23 -28.90 -13.61
C ILE A 432 1.47 -27.83 -12.82
N ALA A 433 0.25 -27.51 -13.24
CA ALA A 433 -0.59 -26.53 -12.55
C ALA A 433 -0.88 -26.94 -11.09
N ARG A 434 -1.08 -28.25 -10.82
CA ARG A 434 -1.28 -28.75 -9.44
C ARG A 434 -0.02 -28.58 -8.59
N ASP A 435 1.14 -28.97 -9.10
CA ASP A 435 2.42 -28.85 -8.38
C ASP A 435 2.77 -27.38 -8.08
N ASP A 436 2.54 -26.50 -9.05
CA ASP A 436 2.76 -25.06 -8.88
C ASP A 436 1.74 -24.43 -7.91
N LEU A 437 0.46 -24.84 -7.98
CA LEU A 437 -0.54 -24.40 -7.02
C LEU A 437 -0.18 -24.81 -5.58
N VAL A 438 0.27 -26.05 -5.37
CA VAL A 438 0.77 -26.53 -4.07
C VAL A 438 1.92 -25.66 -3.58
N SER A 439 2.84 -25.30 -4.48
CA SER A 439 3.99 -24.44 -4.17
C SER A 439 3.58 -23.00 -3.79
N MET A 440 2.43 -22.52 -4.29
CA MET A 440 1.87 -21.21 -3.95
C MET A 440 1.12 -21.17 -2.61
N MET A 441 0.63 -22.30 -2.11
CA MET A 441 -0.22 -22.36 -0.91
C MET A 441 0.33 -21.63 0.33
N PRO A 442 1.63 -21.73 0.69
CA PRO A 442 2.13 -21.11 1.93
C PRO A 442 1.91 -19.59 2.01
N PHE A 443 2.01 -18.88 0.88
CA PHE A 443 1.80 -17.43 0.84
C PHE A 443 0.41 -17.00 0.33
N TRP A 444 -0.30 -17.87 -0.39
CA TRP A 444 -1.71 -17.62 -0.74
C TRP A 444 -2.57 -17.33 0.50
N HIS A 445 -2.43 -18.14 1.54
CA HIS A 445 -3.23 -18.02 2.76
C HIS A 445 -2.92 -16.74 3.55
N SER A 446 -1.66 -16.30 3.58
CA SER A 446 -1.27 -15.09 4.30
C SER A 446 -1.69 -13.82 3.54
N GLN A 447 -1.53 -13.79 2.22
CA GLN A 447 -1.84 -12.63 1.39
C GLN A 447 -3.35 -12.45 1.17
N ILE A 448 -4.09 -13.51 0.80
CA ILE A 448 -5.55 -13.43 0.59
C ILE A 448 -6.29 -13.35 1.91
N GLY A 449 -5.82 -14.07 2.93
CA GLY A 449 -6.47 -14.10 4.22
C GLY A 449 -6.68 -12.69 4.77
N GLY A 450 -5.76 -11.75 4.50
CA GLY A 450 -5.70 -10.36 4.95
C GLY A 450 -6.58 -9.32 4.25
N ILE A 451 -6.96 -9.56 2.98
CA ILE A 451 -7.39 -8.53 2.03
C ILE A 451 -8.74 -8.92 1.42
N ASP A 452 -9.52 -7.94 0.94
CA ASP A 452 -10.69 -8.21 0.10
C ASP A 452 -10.23 -8.49 -1.34
N PRO A 453 -10.29 -9.73 -1.84
CA PRO A 453 -9.77 -10.06 -3.16
C PRO A 453 -10.60 -9.37 -4.25
N ALA A 454 -9.93 -8.95 -5.33
CA ALA A 454 -10.62 -8.39 -6.49
C ALA A 454 -11.61 -9.42 -7.08
N PRO A 455 -12.84 -9.01 -7.48
CA PRO A 455 -13.84 -9.94 -8.01
C PRO A 455 -13.35 -10.81 -9.18
N LYS A 456 -12.50 -10.25 -10.02
CA LYS A 456 -11.87 -10.97 -11.15
C LYS A 456 -10.99 -12.13 -10.68
N LEU A 457 -10.19 -11.92 -9.62
CA LEU A 457 -9.32 -12.96 -9.08
C LEU A 457 -10.14 -14.13 -8.50
N VAL A 458 -11.25 -13.82 -7.83
CA VAL A 458 -12.17 -14.85 -7.31
C VAL A 458 -12.77 -15.66 -8.47
N ASP A 459 -13.18 -14.98 -9.54
CA ASP A 459 -13.75 -15.64 -10.73
C ASP A 459 -12.75 -16.60 -11.40
N GLU A 460 -11.52 -16.13 -11.59
CA GLU A 460 -10.42 -16.91 -12.17
C GLU A 460 -10.04 -18.08 -11.25
N ALA A 461 -9.98 -17.88 -9.93
CA ALA A 461 -9.65 -18.93 -8.97
C ALA A 461 -10.70 -20.05 -8.94
N LEU A 462 -12.00 -19.71 -8.99
CA LEU A 462 -13.08 -20.70 -9.04
C LEU A 462 -13.09 -21.47 -10.36
N THR A 463 -12.77 -20.80 -11.46
CA THR A 463 -12.65 -21.42 -12.78
C THR A 463 -11.51 -22.44 -12.78
N LEU A 464 -10.32 -22.01 -12.35
CA LEU A 464 -9.14 -22.87 -12.21
C LEU A 464 -9.44 -24.08 -11.31
N ALA A 465 -10.06 -23.84 -10.16
CA ALA A 465 -10.41 -24.91 -9.24
C ALA A 465 -11.34 -25.96 -9.87
N ALA A 466 -12.27 -25.58 -10.75
CA ALA A 466 -13.14 -26.52 -11.44
C ALA A 466 -12.38 -27.32 -12.51
N ASP A 467 -11.39 -26.72 -13.16
CA ASP A 467 -10.63 -27.33 -14.25
C ASP A 467 -9.45 -28.20 -13.76
N LEU A 468 -9.00 -28.02 -12.52
CA LEU A 468 -7.92 -28.81 -11.91
C LEU A 468 -8.28 -30.29 -11.62
N ASP A 469 -9.57 -30.62 -11.53
CA ASP A 469 -10.08 -31.97 -11.21
C ASP A 469 -9.41 -32.61 -9.98
N GLU A 470 -9.14 -31.82 -8.93
CA GLU A 470 -8.51 -32.26 -7.68
C GLU A 470 -9.26 -31.68 -6.46
N PRO A 471 -10.22 -32.42 -5.87
CA PRO A 471 -11.18 -31.87 -4.93
C PRO A 471 -10.55 -31.35 -3.63
N ASP A 472 -9.51 -32.02 -3.11
CA ASP A 472 -8.86 -31.62 -1.85
C ASP A 472 -7.98 -30.37 -2.04
N LEU A 473 -7.28 -30.29 -3.17
CA LEU A 473 -6.46 -29.14 -3.52
C LEU A 473 -7.33 -27.91 -3.80
N ALA A 474 -8.41 -28.07 -4.59
CA ALA A 474 -9.38 -27.02 -4.87
C ALA A 474 -10.03 -26.49 -3.58
N ARG A 475 -10.38 -27.38 -2.64
CA ARG A 475 -10.96 -26.99 -1.35
C ARG A 475 -9.97 -26.19 -0.50
N THR A 476 -8.71 -26.60 -0.48
CA THR A 476 -7.65 -25.90 0.26
C THR A 476 -7.40 -24.51 -0.33
N PHE A 477 -7.29 -24.44 -1.67
CA PHE A 477 -7.06 -23.20 -2.40
C PHE A 477 -8.18 -22.18 -2.20
N LEU A 478 -9.44 -22.59 -2.42
CA LEU A 478 -10.60 -21.70 -2.30
C LEU A 478 -11.02 -21.45 -0.86
N GLY A 479 -10.64 -22.32 0.07
CA GLY A 479 -11.04 -22.28 1.48
C GLY A 479 -10.54 -21.06 2.26
N THR A 480 -9.66 -20.23 1.68
CA THR A 480 -9.19 -18.97 2.26
C THR A 480 -10.18 -17.82 2.13
N PHE A 481 -11.11 -17.91 1.18
CA PHE A 481 -12.10 -16.85 0.96
C PHE A 481 -13.12 -16.77 2.10
N ARG A 482 -13.90 -15.70 2.06
CA ARG A 482 -14.98 -15.39 3.00
C ARG A 482 -16.32 -15.44 2.29
N ILE A 483 -17.41 -15.51 3.04
CA ILE A 483 -18.75 -15.68 2.44
C ILE A 483 -19.18 -14.48 1.58
N ASP A 484 -18.65 -13.30 1.83
CA ASP A 484 -18.96 -12.07 1.08
C ASP A 484 -18.50 -12.10 -0.39
N VAL A 485 -17.56 -12.99 -0.75
CA VAL A 485 -17.20 -13.18 -2.17
C VAL A 485 -18.33 -13.88 -2.95
N LEU A 486 -19.23 -14.58 -2.26
CA LEU A 486 -20.35 -15.28 -2.87
C LEU A 486 -21.45 -14.28 -3.22
N THR A 487 -21.50 -13.93 -4.49
CA THR A 487 -22.48 -13.03 -5.11
C THR A 487 -23.23 -13.73 -6.24
N THR A 488 -24.30 -13.13 -6.73
CA THR A 488 -25.05 -13.64 -7.90
C THR A 488 -24.16 -13.81 -9.14
N ALA A 489 -23.13 -13.00 -9.30
CA ALA A 489 -22.16 -13.12 -10.39
C ALA A 489 -21.27 -14.38 -10.26
N VAL A 490 -20.97 -14.77 -9.02
CA VAL A 490 -20.10 -15.91 -8.68
C VAL A 490 -20.89 -17.23 -8.63
N ALA A 491 -22.20 -17.18 -8.36
CA ALA A 491 -23.06 -18.36 -8.24
C ALA A 491 -22.92 -19.41 -9.37
N PRO A 492 -22.87 -19.04 -10.67
CA PRO A 492 -22.69 -20.02 -11.74
C PRO A 492 -21.37 -20.81 -11.64
N ARG A 493 -20.30 -20.21 -11.11
CA ARG A 493 -19.01 -20.87 -10.94
C ARG A 493 -19.04 -21.84 -9.77
N LEU A 494 -19.75 -21.48 -8.70
CA LEU A 494 -20.00 -22.39 -7.58
C LEU A 494 -20.86 -23.59 -8.01
N LEU A 495 -21.88 -23.40 -8.85
CA LEU A 495 -22.66 -24.50 -9.42
C LEU A 495 -21.79 -25.42 -10.27
N ARG A 496 -20.93 -24.87 -11.13
CA ARG A 496 -19.95 -25.66 -11.90
C ARG A 496 -19.07 -26.52 -10.98
N LEU A 497 -18.58 -25.96 -9.88
CA LEU A 497 -17.80 -26.72 -8.89
C LEU A 497 -18.65 -27.81 -8.20
N ALA A 498 -19.92 -27.56 -7.95
CA ALA A 498 -20.83 -28.56 -7.38
C ALA A 498 -21.14 -29.69 -8.39
N GLU A 499 -21.23 -29.38 -9.68
CA GLU A 499 -21.35 -30.38 -10.75
C GLU A 499 -20.08 -31.24 -10.85
N THR A 500 -18.89 -30.62 -10.72
CA THR A 500 -17.60 -31.32 -10.82
C THR A 500 -17.28 -32.15 -9.57
N TYR A 501 -17.42 -31.59 -8.36
CA TYR A 501 -16.97 -32.20 -7.11
C TYR A 501 -18.10 -32.70 -6.20
N GLY A 502 -19.36 -32.41 -6.56
CA GLY A 502 -20.55 -32.77 -5.79
C GLY A 502 -21.06 -31.67 -4.86
N ASP A 503 -22.37 -31.65 -4.65
CA ASP A 503 -23.05 -30.67 -3.81
C ASP A 503 -22.57 -30.63 -2.35
N VAL A 504 -22.23 -31.80 -1.79
CA VAL A 504 -21.69 -31.89 -0.41
C VAL A 504 -20.34 -31.16 -0.33
N TRP A 505 -19.52 -31.29 -1.37
CA TRP A 505 -18.23 -30.61 -1.42
C TRP A 505 -18.40 -29.09 -1.48
N ALA A 506 -19.32 -28.61 -2.30
CA ALA A 506 -19.59 -27.19 -2.43
C ALA A 506 -20.22 -26.61 -1.14
N LYS A 507 -21.08 -27.38 -0.46
CA LYS A 507 -21.61 -27.03 0.87
C LYS A 507 -20.49 -26.87 1.91
N ASP A 508 -19.52 -27.78 1.94
CA ASP A 508 -18.39 -27.69 2.87
C ASP A 508 -17.56 -26.43 2.61
N LEU A 509 -17.35 -26.06 1.34
CA LEU A 509 -16.63 -24.85 0.95
C LEU A 509 -17.35 -23.58 1.45
N VAL A 510 -18.66 -23.48 1.20
CA VAL A 510 -19.49 -22.35 1.69
C VAL A 510 -19.48 -22.28 3.23
N THR A 511 -19.45 -23.42 3.90
CA THR A 511 -19.35 -23.49 5.37
C THR A 511 -17.99 -23.00 5.87
N ALA A 512 -16.90 -23.31 5.16
CA ALA A 512 -15.56 -22.80 5.45
C ALA A 512 -15.51 -21.27 5.28
N TRP A 513 -16.08 -20.74 4.18
CA TRP A 513 -16.18 -19.30 3.94
C TRP A 513 -16.95 -18.57 5.05
N SER A 514 -18.08 -19.11 5.49
CA SER A 514 -18.85 -18.59 6.64
C SER A 514 -18.04 -18.62 7.95
N THR A 515 -17.21 -19.64 8.14
CA THR A 515 -16.35 -19.75 9.34
C THR A 515 -15.25 -18.69 9.32
N ASN A 516 -14.62 -18.43 8.18
CA ASN A 516 -13.60 -17.40 8.02
C ASN A 516 -14.17 -15.99 8.26
N SER A 517 -15.34 -15.72 7.70
CA SER A 517 -16.13 -14.51 7.95
C SER A 517 -16.35 -14.25 9.44
N ARG A 518 -16.77 -15.27 10.20
CA ARG A 518 -16.97 -15.16 11.65
C ARG A 518 -15.68 -14.87 12.42
N ARG A 519 -14.54 -15.46 12.04
CA ARG A 519 -13.24 -15.21 12.69
C ARG A 519 -12.77 -13.75 12.57
N ARG A 520 -13.17 -13.04 11.50
CA ARG A 520 -12.80 -11.64 11.26
C ARG A 520 -13.82 -10.61 11.76
N GLY A 521 -14.91 -11.06 12.40
CA GLY A 521 -15.97 -10.16 12.87
C GLY A 521 -16.94 -9.69 11.77
N THR A 522 -16.72 -10.06 10.51
CA THR A 522 -17.62 -9.85 9.37
C THR A 522 -18.40 -11.14 9.11
N GLY A 523 -19.33 -11.52 10.00
CA GLY A 523 -20.03 -12.80 9.93
C GLY A 523 -21.16 -12.87 8.88
N THR A 524 -21.84 -14.03 8.78
CA THR A 524 -23.08 -14.23 7.98
C THR A 524 -24.27 -13.37 8.43
N ALA A 525 -24.08 -12.50 9.42
CA ALA A 525 -25.05 -11.54 9.92
C ALA A 525 -24.82 -10.12 9.35
N ASP A 526 -23.93 -9.96 8.36
CA ASP A 526 -23.73 -8.69 7.64
C ASP A 526 -24.99 -8.31 6.86
N PRO A 527 -25.64 -7.18 7.19
CA PRO A 527 -26.85 -6.74 6.50
C PRO A 527 -26.67 -6.53 5.00
N VAL A 528 -25.49 -6.11 4.53
CA VAL A 528 -25.23 -5.81 3.12
C VAL A 528 -25.24 -7.09 2.28
N TRP A 529 -24.54 -8.11 2.74
CA TRP A 529 -24.52 -9.42 2.08
C TRP A 529 -25.90 -10.09 2.14
N LEU A 530 -26.56 -10.03 3.32
CA LEU A 530 -27.89 -10.60 3.51
C LEU A 530 -28.94 -10.00 2.56
N ALA A 531 -28.87 -8.69 2.26
CA ALA A 531 -29.79 -8.07 1.31
C ALA A 531 -29.74 -8.70 -0.10
N GLY A 532 -28.59 -9.26 -0.50
CA GLY A 532 -28.44 -9.99 -1.76
C GLY A 532 -28.83 -11.47 -1.70
N LEU A 533 -29.08 -12.02 -0.50
CA LEU A 533 -29.32 -13.45 -0.28
C LEU A 533 -30.47 -14.04 -1.11
N PRO A 534 -31.64 -13.38 -1.28
CA PRO A 534 -32.73 -13.95 -2.08
C PRO A 534 -32.34 -14.17 -3.54
N SER A 535 -31.68 -13.17 -4.14
CA SER A 535 -31.21 -13.27 -5.53
C SER A 535 -30.09 -14.30 -5.69
N LEU A 536 -29.21 -14.42 -4.68
CA LEU A 536 -28.17 -15.42 -4.66
C LEU A 536 -28.73 -16.84 -4.52
N ALA A 537 -29.72 -17.04 -3.65
CA ALA A 537 -30.37 -18.33 -3.45
C ALA A 537 -31.13 -18.78 -4.72
N MET A 538 -31.78 -17.84 -5.43
CA MET A 538 -32.32 -18.08 -6.76
C MET A 538 -31.25 -18.51 -7.76
N ALA A 539 -30.12 -17.80 -7.80
CA ALA A 539 -29.04 -18.10 -8.75
C ALA A 539 -28.39 -19.48 -8.52
N LEU A 540 -28.64 -20.11 -7.36
CA LEU A 540 -28.16 -21.43 -7.01
C LEU A 540 -29.25 -22.51 -7.03
N CYS A 541 -30.46 -22.19 -7.51
CA CYS A 541 -31.63 -23.08 -7.43
C CYS A 541 -31.46 -24.42 -8.17
N ASP A 542 -30.50 -24.50 -9.09
CA ASP A 542 -30.17 -25.74 -9.81
C ASP A 542 -29.51 -26.80 -8.91
N SER A 543 -29.02 -26.41 -7.73
CA SER A 543 -28.56 -27.34 -6.68
C SER A 543 -29.63 -27.52 -5.60
N GLU A 544 -29.90 -28.77 -5.19
CA GLU A 544 -30.84 -29.06 -4.11
C GLU A 544 -30.27 -28.72 -2.72
N ILE A 545 -28.94 -28.65 -2.59
CA ILE A 545 -28.24 -28.52 -1.30
C ILE A 545 -27.77 -27.10 -1.04
N LEU A 546 -27.23 -26.41 -2.05
CA LEU A 546 -26.56 -25.13 -1.87
C LEU A 546 -27.47 -24.00 -1.39
N PRO A 547 -28.65 -23.73 -2.01
CA PRO A 547 -29.56 -22.69 -1.53
C PRO A 547 -29.98 -22.93 -0.08
N ARG A 548 -30.29 -24.18 0.27
CA ARG A 548 -30.62 -24.59 1.64
C ARG A 548 -29.48 -24.29 2.60
N ALA A 549 -28.28 -24.76 2.30
CA ALA A 549 -27.12 -24.58 3.16
C ALA A 549 -26.82 -23.09 3.41
N MET A 550 -26.90 -22.26 2.37
CA MET A 550 -26.68 -20.82 2.53
C MET A 550 -27.74 -20.15 3.40
N VAL A 551 -29.02 -20.45 3.18
CA VAL A 551 -30.13 -19.86 3.94
C VAL A 551 -30.06 -20.31 5.40
N GLU A 552 -29.72 -21.58 5.66
CA GLU A 552 -29.45 -22.08 7.02
C GLU A 552 -28.27 -21.36 7.69
N LEU A 553 -27.14 -21.17 6.98
CA LEU A 553 -25.97 -20.45 7.51
C LEU A 553 -26.25 -18.96 7.80
N ALA A 554 -27.08 -18.33 6.96
CA ALA A 554 -27.56 -16.96 7.18
C ALA A 554 -28.46 -16.90 8.42
N TRP A 555 -29.40 -17.84 8.54
CA TRP A 555 -30.30 -17.94 9.69
C TRP A 555 -29.54 -18.16 11.00
N ASP A 556 -28.57 -19.09 11.02
CA ASP A 556 -27.71 -19.37 12.18
C ASP A 556 -26.90 -18.15 12.63
N GLY A 557 -26.54 -17.26 11.69
CA GLY A 557 -25.87 -16.00 12.00
C GLY A 557 -26.80 -14.94 12.60
N VAL A 558 -28.05 -14.89 12.15
CA VAL A 558 -29.02 -13.85 12.53
C VAL A 558 -29.79 -14.21 13.80
N ARG A 559 -30.23 -15.46 13.94
CA ARG A 559 -31.09 -15.96 15.03
C ARG A 559 -30.60 -15.59 16.44
N PRO A 560 -29.31 -15.70 16.80
CA PRO A 560 -28.83 -15.39 18.16
C PRO A 560 -29.03 -13.93 18.57
N ARG A 561 -29.30 -13.02 17.62
CA ARG A 561 -29.48 -11.58 17.87
C ARG A 561 -30.90 -11.21 18.28
N ILE A 562 -31.89 -12.07 18.03
CA ILE A 562 -33.32 -11.77 18.19
C ILE A 562 -33.68 -11.63 19.67
N THR A 563 -33.57 -12.71 20.44
CA THR A 563 -34.00 -12.73 21.85
C THR A 563 -33.33 -11.65 22.72
N PRO A 564 -32.01 -11.42 22.64
CA PRO A 564 -31.37 -10.37 23.44
C PRO A 564 -31.90 -8.96 23.13
N LEU A 565 -32.20 -8.66 21.87
CA LEU A 565 -32.75 -7.35 21.47
C LEU A 565 -34.21 -7.19 21.87
N LEU A 566 -35.02 -8.24 21.75
CA LEU A 566 -36.43 -8.20 22.18
C LEU A 566 -36.59 -8.11 23.69
N ALA A 567 -35.60 -8.59 24.47
CA ALA A 567 -35.58 -8.49 25.92
C ALA A 567 -35.05 -7.14 26.43
N ALA A 568 -34.45 -6.31 25.58
CA ALA A 568 -33.86 -5.03 25.97
C ALA A 568 -34.89 -3.89 26.02
N ASP A 569 -34.60 -2.87 26.81
CA ASP A 569 -35.41 -1.64 26.85
C ASP A 569 -35.41 -0.96 25.46
N LEU A 570 -36.60 -0.53 25.00
CA LEU A 570 -36.85 -0.05 23.63
C LEU A 570 -36.37 1.39 23.37
N THR A 571 -35.07 1.61 23.55
CA THR A 571 -34.36 2.87 23.29
C THR A 571 -34.23 3.17 21.79
N SER A 572 -33.88 4.40 21.42
CA SER A 572 -33.58 4.77 20.03
C SER A 572 -32.52 3.86 19.40
N ARG A 573 -31.48 3.50 20.17
CA ARG A 573 -30.41 2.58 19.75
C ARG A 573 -30.95 1.17 19.47
N VAL A 574 -31.72 0.62 20.41
CA VAL A 574 -32.31 -0.73 20.25
C VAL A 574 -33.29 -0.76 19.09
N ARG A 575 -34.08 0.31 18.89
CA ARG A 575 -34.97 0.45 17.72
C ARG A 575 -34.20 0.39 16.40
N GLY A 576 -33.10 1.12 16.26
CA GLY A 576 -32.26 1.05 15.04
C GLY A 576 -31.63 -0.34 14.84
N GLN A 577 -31.27 -1.03 15.92
CA GLN A 577 -30.77 -2.40 15.85
C GLN A 577 -31.87 -3.40 15.44
N LEU A 578 -33.09 -3.24 15.94
CA LEU A 578 -34.26 -4.05 15.57
C LEU A 578 -34.67 -3.81 14.12
N GLU A 579 -34.60 -2.56 13.62
CA GLU A 579 -34.86 -2.23 12.22
C GLU A 579 -33.83 -2.87 11.29
N THR A 580 -32.54 -2.79 11.63
CA THR A 580 -31.47 -3.49 10.89
C THR A 580 -31.70 -5.00 10.90
N LEU A 581 -32.07 -5.57 12.05
CA LEU A 581 -32.38 -6.99 12.19
C LEU A 581 -33.63 -7.38 11.38
N ALA A 582 -34.65 -6.53 11.32
CA ALA A 582 -35.85 -6.76 10.51
C ALA A 582 -35.47 -6.87 9.03
N GLY A 583 -34.59 -6.01 8.51
CA GLY A 583 -34.06 -6.13 7.15
C GLY A 583 -33.31 -7.44 6.90
N SER A 584 -32.49 -7.88 7.85
CA SER A 584 -31.82 -9.19 7.79
C SER A 584 -32.81 -10.36 7.77
N LEU A 585 -33.82 -10.36 8.65
CA LEU A 585 -34.85 -11.40 8.72
C LEU A 585 -35.73 -11.43 7.48
N THR A 586 -36.08 -10.25 6.96
CA THR A 586 -36.80 -10.07 5.70
C THR A 586 -36.08 -10.78 4.57
N SER A 587 -34.76 -10.59 4.46
CA SER A 587 -33.94 -11.20 3.42
C SER A 587 -33.82 -12.73 3.58
N VAL A 588 -33.64 -13.22 4.82
CA VAL A 588 -33.62 -14.67 5.11
C VAL A 588 -34.97 -15.31 4.80
N LEU A 589 -36.08 -14.69 5.22
CA LEU A 589 -37.44 -15.17 4.96
C LEU A 589 -37.75 -15.18 3.46
N HIS A 590 -37.37 -14.13 2.72
CA HIS A 590 -37.57 -14.09 1.28
C HIS A 590 -36.80 -15.19 0.57
N ALA A 591 -35.52 -15.37 0.92
CA ALA A 591 -34.69 -16.44 0.36
C ALA A 591 -35.27 -17.83 0.68
N ALA A 592 -35.74 -18.04 1.91
CA ALA A 592 -36.40 -19.29 2.30
C ALA A 592 -37.68 -19.54 1.49
N ALA A 593 -38.50 -18.52 1.25
CA ALA A 593 -39.73 -18.63 0.48
C ALA A 593 -39.46 -18.94 -1.00
N VAL A 594 -38.52 -18.22 -1.62
CA VAL A 594 -38.16 -18.41 -3.02
C VAL A 594 -37.57 -19.81 -3.26
N CYS A 595 -36.82 -20.33 -2.29
CA CYS A 595 -36.27 -21.68 -2.35
C CYS A 595 -37.17 -22.77 -1.72
N ARG A 596 -38.40 -22.43 -1.30
CA ARG A 596 -39.36 -23.35 -0.66
C ARG A 596 -38.79 -24.13 0.53
N LEU A 597 -38.07 -23.42 1.40
CA LEU A 597 -37.44 -23.94 2.60
C LEU A 597 -38.35 -23.71 3.82
N ASP A 598 -39.47 -24.44 3.86
CA ASP A 598 -40.53 -24.24 4.85
C ASP A 598 -40.03 -24.26 6.30
N ALA A 599 -39.10 -25.16 6.62
CA ALA A 599 -38.52 -25.28 7.95
C ALA A 599 -37.83 -23.99 8.43
N VAL A 600 -37.06 -23.33 7.55
CA VAL A 600 -36.39 -22.06 7.91
C VAL A 600 -37.40 -20.93 8.02
N ALA A 601 -38.36 -20.86 7.08
CA ALA A 601 -39.43 -19.87 7.14
C ALA A 601 -40.25 -20.01 8.44
N ASP A 602 -40.54 -21.25 8.86
CA ASP A 602 -41.22 -21.56 10.13
C ASP A 602 -40.43 -21.08 11.33
N GLU A 603 -39.13 -21.35 11.38
CA GLU A 603 -38.27 -20.92 12.48
C GLU A 603 -38.15 -19.40 12.57
N VAL A 604 -38.05 -18.70 11.43
CA VAL A 604 -38.01 -17.23 11.37
C VAL A 604 -39.32 -16.65 11.92
N LEU A 605 -40.47 -17.13 11.43
CA LEU A 605 -41.77 -16.65 11.89
C LEU A 605 -42.04 -16.99 13.36
N ALA A 606 -41.69 -18.20 13.80
CA ALA A 606 -41.79 -18.60 15.21
C ALA A 606 -40.94 -17.70 16.11
N SER A 607 -39.74 -17.32 15.67
CA SER A 607 -38.85 -16.40 16.39
C SER A 607 -39.41 -14.97 16.47
N CYS A 608 -40.28 -14.58 15.53
CA CYS A 608 -40.99 -13.30 15.56
C CYS A 608 -42.30 -13.34 16.38
N ARG A 609 -42.79 -14.53 16.77
CA ARG A 609 -44.03 -14.70 17.55
C ARG A 609 -43.80 -14.65 19.08
N GLN A 610 -43.14 -13.58 19.54
CA GLN A 610 -42.79 -13.36 20.96
C GLN A 610 -43.70 -12.32 21.66
N GLY A 611 -44.91 -12.10 21.14
CA GLY A 611 -45.86 -11.13 21.67
C GLY A 611 -45.53 -9.68 21.28
N GLU A 612 -46.07 -8.71 22.03
CA GLU A 612 -45.93 -7.27 21.75
C GLU A 612 -44.49 -6.78 21.60
N PRO A 613 -43.48 -7.26 22.36
CA PRO A 613 -42.10 -6.82 22.18
C PRO A 613 -41.55 -7.08 20.78
N ALA A 614 -42.11 -8.02 20.02
CA ALA A 614 -41.69 -8.33 18.65
C ALA A 614 -42.28 -7.39 17.58
N LEU A 615 -43.27 -6.55 17.90
CA LEU A 615 -43.90 -5.64 16.93
C LEU A 615 -42.89 -4.70 16.21
N PRO A 616 -41.89 -4.10 16.89
CA PRO A 616 -40.88 -3.26 16.23
C PRO A 616 -39.97 -4.01 15.26
N LEU A 617 -39.95 -5.35 15.32
CA LEU A 617 -39.24 -6.21 14.37
C LEU A 617 -40.18 -6.69 13.25
N LEU A 618 -41.40 -7.08 13.62
CA LEU A 618 -42.38 -7.69 12.73
C LEU A 618 -42.99 -6.68 11.75
N ILE A 619 -43.27 -5.44 12.20
CA ILE A 619 -43.88 -4.41 11.35
C ILE A 619 -42.95 -4.02 10.20
N PRO A 620 -41.67 -3.64 10.42
CA PRO A 620 -40.77 -3.32 9.31
C PRO A 620 -40.54 -4.49 8.35
N LEU A 621 -40.54 -5.74 8.87
CA LEU A 621 -40.45 -6.94 8.04
C LEU A 621 -41.66 -7.07 7.11
N LEU A 622 -42.87 -6.91 7.65
CA LEU A 622 -44.11 -6.96 6.88
C LEU A 622 -44.20 -5.81 5.85
N ASP A 623 -43.81 -4.59 6.26
CA ASP A 623 -43.77 -3.42 5.38
C ASP A 623 -42.81 -3.66 4.19
N ALA A 624 -41.66 -4.31 4.42
CA ALA A 624 -40.74 -4.69 3.35
C ALA A 624 -41.33 -5.82 2.47
N ALA A 625 -41.94 -6.83 3.08
CA ALA A 625 -42.55 -7.97 2.38
C ALA A 625 -43.78 -7.58 1.52
N ALA A 626 -44.41 -6.44 1.81
CA ALA A 626 -45.52 -5.91 1.02
C ALA A 626 -45.19 -5.78 -0.47
N ASN A 627 -43.93 -5.44 -0.79
CA ASN A 627 -43.48 -5.22 -2.17
C ASN A 627 -43.08 -6.51 -2.91
N TRP A 628 -43.14 -7.68 -2.27
CA TRP A 628 -42.77 -8.95 -2.90
C TRP A 628 -43.81 -9.44 -3.91
N PRO A 629 -43.44 -10.35 -4.84
CA PRO A 629 -44.39 -11.10 -5.64
C PRO A 629 -45.44 -11.84 -4.78
N ALA A 630 -46.66 -11.98 -5.27
CA ALA A 630 -47.75 -12.62 -4.52
C ALA A 630 -47.48 -14.10 -4.19
N GLU A 631 -46.75 -14.80 -5.07
CA GLU A 631 -46.29 -16.17 -4.83
C GLU A 631 -45.32 -16.22 -3.65
N ASP A 632 -44.26 -15.41 -3.66
CA ASP A 632 -43.29 -15.34 -2.58
C ASP A 632 -43.94 -14.97 -1.24
N ARG A 633 -44.90 -14.04 -1.22
CA ARG A 633 -45.66 -13.70 0.01
C ARG A 633 -46.43 -14.90 0.56
N ARG A 634 -47.02 -15.72 -0.32
CA ARG A 634 -47.76 -16.92 0.06
C ARG A 634 -46.82 -17.99 0.60
N GLU A 635 -45.72 -18.29 -0.09
CA GLU A 635 -44.71 -19.26 0.35
C GLU A 635 -44.04 -18.81 1.66
N ALA A 636 -43.79 -17.51 1.83
CA ALA A 636 -43.27 -16.92 3.07
C ALA A 636 -44.31 -16.85 4.20
N ARG A 637 -45.59 -17.18 3.95
CA ARG A 637 -46.71 -17.07 4.91
C ARG A 637 -46.83 -15.68 5.53
N VAL A 638 -46.62 -14.65 4.71
CA VAL A 638 -46.71 -13.23 5.13
C VAL A 638 -48.10 -12.93 5.68
N GLY A 639 -49.16 -13.51 5.11
CA GLY A 639 -50.53 -13.34 5.61
C GLY A 639 -50.75 -13.86 7.04
N GLU A 640 -50.13 -14.97 7.42
CA GLU A 640 -50.21 -15.47 8.80
C GLU A 640 -49.46 -14.56 9.78
N ALA A 641 -48.29 -14.08 9.38
CA ALA A 641 -47.50 -13.14 10.16
C ALA A 641 -48.23 -11.79 10.32
N ALA A 642 -48.89 -11.34 9.25
CA ALA A 642 -49.73 -10.15 9.24
C ALA A 642 -50.94 -10.31 10.16
N ALA A 643 -51.66 -11.43 10.09
CA ALA A 643 -52.78 -11.71 10.99
C ALA A 643 -52.35 -11.69 12.47
N TYR A 644 -51.19 -12.27 12.78
CA TYR A 644 -50.63 -12.23 14.14
C TYR A 644 -50.28 -10.81 14.59
N ALA A 645 -49.61 -10.03 13.75
CA ALA A 645 -49.31 -8.62 14.05
C ALA A 645 -50.58 -7.78 14.22
N ALA A 646 -51.57 -7.96 13.34
CA ALA A 646 -52.86 -7.27 13.40
C ALA A 646 -53.61 -7.60 14.70
N GLN A 647 -53.58 -8.87 15.16
CA GLN A 647 -54.14 -9.26 16.44
C GLN A 647 -53.48 -8.54 17.62
N LEU A 648 -52.14 -8.47 17.65
CA LEU A 648 -51.41 -7.78 18.72
C LEU A 648 -51.67 -6.27 18.71
N LEU A 649 -51.69 -5.64 17.53
CA LEU A 649 -51.99 -4.22 17.36
C LEU A 649 -53.43 -3.90 17.78
N ALA A 650 -54.41 -4.72 17.36
CA ALA A 650 -55.80 -4.58 17.80
C ALA A 650 -55.92 -4.70 19.33
N GLN A 651 -55.25 -5.69 19.95
CA GLN A 651 -55.23 -5.83 21.42
C GLN A 651 -54.62 -4.60 22.12
N ARG A 652 -53.57 -3.98 21.56
CA ARG A 652 -53.00 -2.74 22.10
C ARG A 652 -53.95 -1.55 21.94
N LEU A 653 -54.64 -1.44 20.80
CA LEU A 653 -55.61 -0.39 20.53
C LEU A 653 -56.92 -0.58 21.30
N GLU A 654 -57.30 -1.79 21.70
CA GLU A 654 -58.45 -2.02 22.57
C GLU A 654 -58.21 -1.54 24.01
N ARG A 655 -56.94 -1.42 24.44
CA ARG A 655 -56.61 -0.85 25.75
C ARG A 655 -57.05 0.62 25.79
N PRO A 656 -57.67 1.08 26.90
CA PRO A 656 -58.08 2.47 27.04
C PRO A 656 -56.85 3.38 26.96
N ALA A 657 -57.02 4.54 26.33
CA ALA A 657 -55.96 5.56 26.31
C ALA A 657 -55.57 5.94 27.76
N ARG A 658 -54.28 6.17 28.00
CA ARG A 658 -53.80 6.65 29.30
C ARG A 658 -54.57 7.88 29.75
N ARG A 659 -54.93 7.87 31.03
CA ARG A 659 -55.57 9.02 31.67
C ARG A 659 -54.54 10.14 31.85
N LEU A 660 -54.96 11.39 31.67
CA LEU A 660 -54.07 12.56 31.80
C LEU A 660 -53.48 12.77 33.21
N ASP A 661 -53.98 12.05 34.21
CA ASP A 661 -53.49 12.04 35.59
C ASP A 661 -52.58 10.85 35.91
N ASP A 662 -52.39 9.89 34.99
CA ASP A 662 -51.56 8.72 35.19
C ASP A 662 -50.11 8.94 34.72
N TRP A 663 -49.22 9.24 35.67
CA TRP A 663 -47.79 9.44 35.40
C TRP A 663 -46.97 8.14 35.55
N SER A 664 -47.57 6.96 35.51
CA SER A 664 -46.80 5.70 35.61
C SER A 664 -45.88 5.50 34.38
N VAL A 665 -44.60 5.20 34.62
CA VAL A 665 -43.61 4.87 33.60
C VAL A 665 -43.15 3.43 33.82
N PRO A 666 -43.11 2.57 32.77
CA PRO A 666 -42.56 1.23 32.89
C PRO A 666 -41.12 1.25 33.43
N ALA A 667 -40.82 0.40 34.41
CA ALA A 667 -39.49 0.33 34.99
C ALA A 667 -38.48 -0.31 34.01
N PRO A 668 -37.23 0.18 33.94
CA PRO A 668 -36.20 -0.40 33.08
C PRO A 668 -35.76 -1.79 33.59
N SER A 669 -35.43 -2.69 32.67
CA SER A 669 -35.17 -4.11 32.96
C SER A 669 -33.74 -4.43 33.46
N ALA A 670 -32.82 -3.47 33.42
CA ALA A 670 -31.38 -3.75 33.39
C ALA A 670 -30.62 -3.74 34.75
N CYS A 671 -31.29 -3.68 35.91
CA CYS A 671 -30.61 -3.64 37.21
C CYS A 671 -31.47 -4.06 38.42
N ASP A 672 -30.95 -5.01 39.20
CA ASP A 672 -31.64 -5.52 40.41
C ASP A 672 -31.13 -4.92 41.73
N CYS A 673 -30.47 -3.75 41.69
CA CYS A 673 -29.97 -3.11 42.91
C CYS A 673 -31.10 -2.38 43.65
N ASP A 674 -30.97 -2.24 44.98
CA ASP A 674 -31.98 -1.56 45.82
C ASP A 674 -32.33 -0.15 45.32
N LEU A 675 -31.35 0.57 44.77
CA LEU A 675 -31.56 1.89 44.19
C LEU A 675 -32.45 1.83 42.93
N CYS A 676 -32.23 0.86 42.05
CA CYS A 676 -33.09 0.67 40.88
C CYS A 676 -34.47 0.16 41.27
N GLY A 677 -34.60 -0.63 42.35
CA GLY A 677 -35.88 -0.97 42.95
C GLY A 677 -36.67 0.26 43.44
N GLN A 678 -36.00 1.20 44.10
CA GLN A 678 -36.62 2.46 44.53
C GLN A 678 -36.99 3.37 43.35
N LEU A 679 -36.13 3.44 42.31
CA LEU A 679 -36.45 4.14 41.07
C LEU A 679 -37.69 3.51 40.39
N ALA A 680 -37.75 2.19 40.28
CA ALA A 680 -38.87 1.47 39.69
C ALA A 680 -40.19 1.73 40.43
N ALA A 681 -40.16 1.78 41.77
CA ALA A 681 -41.32 2.13 42.59
C ALA A 681 -41.83 3.56 42.28
N PHE A 682 -40.91 4.54 42.22
CA PHE A 682 -41.26 5.91 41.83
C PHE A 682 -41.82 5.98 40.41
N LEU A 683 -41.18 5.31 39.45
CA LEU A 683 -41.65 5.29 38.06
C LEU A 683 -43.06 4.69 37.96
N SER A 684 -43.35 3.62 38.69
CA SER A 684 -44.64 2.93 38.64
C SER A 684 -45.78 3.67 39.35
N ALA A 685 -45.49 4.61 40.25
CA ALA A 685 -46.51 5.37 40.98
C ALA A 685 -47.25 6.36 40.06
N PRO A 686 -48.59 6.23 39.85
CA PRO A 686 -49.34 7.07 38.92
C PRO A 686 -49.48 8.52 39.39
N ASP A 687 -49.59 8.75 40.70
CA ASP A 687 -49.82 10.08 41.29
C ASP A 687 -48.52 10.79 41.70
N GLU A 688 -47.38 10.09 41.69
CA GLU A 688 -46.09 10.63 42.13
C GLU A 688 -45.30 11.16 40.92
N ARG A 689 -45.29 12.49 40.76
CA ARG A 689 -44.60 13.16 39.65
C ARG A 689 -43.15 13.52 39.95
N THR A 690 -42.83 13.83 41.20
CA THR A 690 -41.51 14.31 41.61
C THR A 690 -40.99 13.51 42.80
N LEU A 691 -39.76 13.03 42.71
CA LEU A 691 -39.05 12.37 43.80
C LEU A 691 -37.83 13.20 44.19
N GLU A 692 -37.74 13.57 45.47
CA GLU A 692 -36.55 14.18 46.05
C GLU A 692 -35.77 13.13 46.84
N TRP A 693 -34.61 12.72 46.33
CA TRP A 693 -33.87 11.56 46.83
C TRP A 693 -32.44 11.92 47.27
N PRO A 694 -32.19 12.08 48.59
CA PRO A 694 -30.86 12.34 49.12
C PRO A 694 -29.95 11.12 48.93
N LEU A 695 -28.92 11.25 48.09
CA LEU A 695 -28.05 10.14 47.69
C LEU A 695 -26.58 10.51 47.72
N ALA A 696 -25.68 9.58 48.00
CA ALA A 696 -24.24 9.81 47.85
C ALA A 696 -23.84 10.02 46.38
N GLY A 697 -22.69 10.65 46.12
CA GLY A 697 -22.21 10.97 44.77
C GLY A 697 -22.17 9.80 43.78
N PRO A 698 -21.60 8.63 44.14
CA PRO A 698 -21.62 7.44 43.30
C PRO A 698 -23.05 6.94 42.97
N ASN A 699 -23.92 6.92 43.97
CA ASN A 699 -25.31 6.45 43.82
C ASN A 699 -26.11 7.38 42.89
N ARG A 700 -25.93 8.70 42.99
CA ARG A 700 -26.56 9.65 42.05
C ARG A 700 -26.08 9.45 40.61
N ARG A 701 -24.77 9.25 40.41
CA ARG A 701 -24.21 8.99 39.07
C ARG A 701 -24.78 7.72 38.45
N HIS A 702 -24.95 6.66 39.26
CA HIS A 702 -25.61 5.44 38.81
C HIS A 702 -27.04 5.70 38.31
N ILE A 703 -27.87 6.42 39.07
CA ILE A 703 -29.25 6.73 38.68
C ILE A 703 -29.32 7.65 37.46
N HIS A 704 -28.46 8.68 37.37
CA HIS A 704 -28.35 9.50 36.15
C HIS A 704 -28.06 8.64 34.92
N SER A 705 -27.04 7.79 34.99
CA SER A 705 -26.66 6.89 33.89
C SER A 705 -27.79 5.93 33.52
N ARG A 706 -28.58 5.43 34.47
CA ARG A 706 -29.72 4.54 34.20
C ARG A 706 -30.85 5.26 33.48
N ILE A 707 -31.19 6.47 33.91
CA ILE A 707 -32.25 7.26 33.27
C ILE A 707 -31.87 7.62 31.83
N GLU A 708 -30.61 8.03 31.62
CA GLU A 708 -30.07 8.33 30.29
C GLU A 708 -30.02 7.09 29.41
N ALA A 709 -29.50 5.96 29.92
CA ALA A 709 -29.35 4.73 29.15
C ALA A 709 -30.68 4.10 28.70
N SER A 710 -31.74 4.23 29.49
CA SER A 710 -33.08 3.72 29.16
C SER A 710 -34.02 4.81 28.57
N GLU A 711 -33.49 6.01 28.27
CA GLU A 711 -34.23 7.14 27.67
C GLU A 711 -35.56 7.49 28.36
N LEU A 712 -35.61 7.36 29.69
CA LEU A 712 -36.85 7.52 30.45
C LEU A 712 -37.35 8.97 30.38
N PRO A 713 -38.68 9.22 30.31
CA PRO A 713 -39.27 10.56 30.23
C PRO A 713 -39.24 11.30 31.58
N VAL A 714 -38.07 11.38 32.21
CA VAL A 714 -37.85 11.94 33.57
C VAL A 714 -36.67 12.89 33.53
N THR A 715 -36.86 14.15 33.94
CA THR A 715 -35.73 15.06 34.18
C THR A 715 -35.01 14.66 35.46
N HIS A 716 -33.68 14.71 35.44
CA HIS A 716 -32.84 14.36 36.58
C HIS A 716 -31.85 15.47 36.91
N THR A 717 -32.04 16.16 38.04
CA THR A 717 -31.16 17.26 38.44
C THR A 717 -30.64 17.08 39.87
N THR A 718 -29.37 17.39 40.11
CA THR A 718 -28.81 17.34 41.48
C THR A 718 -28.93 18.72 42.12
N ARG A 719 -29.75 18.86 43.17
CA ARG A 719 -29.85 20.06 44.00
C ARG A 719 -28.71 20.07 45.03
N ARG A 720 -27.77 20.99 44.89
CA ARG A 720 -26.55 21.08 45.71
C ARG A 720 -26.76 21.89 47.01
N GLN A 721 -27.77 21.52 47.80
CA GLN A 721 -28.07 22.13 49.09
C GLN A 721 -28.19 21.03 50.17
N GLY A 722 -27.42 21.12 51.25
CA GLY A 722 -27.31 20.06 52.27
C GLY A 722 -26.30 18.94 51.91
N ARG A 723 -26.05 17.99 52.83
CA ARG A 723 -25.27 16.77 52.55
C ARG A 723 -25.99 15.55 53.16
N PRO A 724 -26.17 14.44 52.41
CA PRO A 724 -25.86 14.26 50.98
C PRO A 724 -26.70 15.15 50.05
N PHE A 725 -26.20 15.50 48.85
CA PHE A 725 -27.00 16.29 47.89
C PHE A 725 -28.18 15.48 47.37
N THR A 726 -29.31 16.15 47.15
CA THR A 726 -30.57 15.55 46.71
C THR A 726 -30.63 15.45 45.18
N LEU A 727 -30.92 14.25 44.67
CA LEU A 727 -31.32 14.03 43.29
C LEU A 727 -32.82 14.30 43.16
N VAL A 728 -33.19 15.26 42.33
CA VAL A 728 -34.58 15.60 42.04
C VAL A 728 -34.95 14.99 40.69
N LEU A 729 -35.85 14.02 40.73
CA LEU A 729 -36.42 13.39 39.54
C LEU A 729 -37.81 13.98 39.30
N THR A 730 -38.15 14.31 38.06
CA THR A 730 -39.50 14.79 37.71
C THR A 730 -39.95 14.19 36.39
N LYS A 731 -41.09 13.50 36.42
CA LYS A 731 -41.73 12.92 35.23
C LYS A 731 -42.24 14.03 34.32
N THR A 732 -42.02 13.86 33.02
CA THR A 732 -42.24 14.89 32.00
C THR A 732 -43.46 14.59 31.16
N ALA A 733 -44.06 15.63 30.57
CA ALA A 733 -45.21 15.49 29.70
C ALA A 733 -44.91 14.70 28.41
N ALA A 734 -43.62 14.53 28.07
CA ALA A 734 -43.18 13.69 26.97
C ALA A 734 -43.67 12.23 27.08
N LEU A 735 -44.04 11.75 28.28
CA LEU A 735 -44.71 10.45 28.45
C LEU A 735 -46.03 10.37 27.66
N PHE A 736 -46.86 11.41 27.76
CA PHE A 736 -48.18 11.43 27.10
C PHE A 736 -48.04 11.65 25.60
N GLU A 737 -47.13 12.52 25.18
CA GLU A 737 -46.82 12.73 23.75
C GLU A 737 -46.37 11.41 23.10
N ARG A 738 -45.41 10.69 23.72
CA ARG A 738 -44.94 9.39 23.25
C ARG A 738 -46.06 8.34 23.16
N GLU A 739 -47.04 8.37 24.06
CA GLU A 739 -48.15 7.42 24.01
C GLU A 739 -49.16 7.76 22.90
N ILE A 740 -49.47 9.05 22.71
CA ILE A 740 -50.32 9.50 21.60
C ILE A 740 -49.68 9.11 20.27
N ASP A 741 -48.38 9.39 20.11
CA ASP A 741 -47.62 9.04 18.90
C ASP A 741 -47.59 7.52 18.70
N ALA A 742 -47.26 6.74 19.73
CA ALA A 742 -47.21 5.28 19.63
C ALA A 742 -48.57 4.67 19.27
N ARG A 743 -49.67 5.24 19.76
CA ARG A 743 -51.02 4.77 19.44
C ARG A 743 -51.42 5.14 18.02
N GLY A 744 -51.05 6.34 17.54
CA GLY A 744 -51.22 6.72 16.14
C GLY A 744 -50.39 5.85 15.19
N ASP A 745 -49.16 5.53 15.57
CA ASP A 745 -48.29 4.59 14.85
C ASP A 745 -48.92 3.18 14.79
N ASP A 746 -49.48 2.69 15.92
CA ASP A 746 -50.16 1.40 15.97
C ASP A 746 -51.41 1.37 15.05
N GLU A 747 -52.20 2.46 14.97
CA GLU A 747 -53.35 2.58 14.06
C GLU A 747 -52.91 2.53 12.58
N LEU A 748 -51.87 3.29 12.23
CA LEU A 748 -51.31 3.29 10.88
C LEU A 748 -50.72 1.92 10.52
N ALA A 749 -50.01 1.28 11.45
CA ALA A 749 -49.45 -0.05 11.26
C ALA A 749 -50.55 -1.11 11.08
N LEU A 750 -51.62 -1.05 11.87
CA LEU A 750 -52.75 -1.98 11.76
C LEU A 750 -53.40 -1.90 10.37
N ALA A 751 -53.67 -0.68 9.90
CA ALA A 751 -54.23 -0.46 8.57
C ALA A 751 -53.35 -1.04 7.45
N ARG A 752 -52.02 -0.86 7.53
CA ARG A 752 -51.07 -1.41 6.55
C ARG A 752 -51.02 -2.93 6.58
N VAL A 753 -50.90 -3.52 7.77
CA VAL A 753 -50.76 -4.97 7.93
C VAL A 753 -52.04 -5.71 7.51
N GLN A 754 -53.22 -5.13 7.71
CA GLN A 754 -54.49 -5.71 7.25
C GLN A 754 -54.55 -5.90 5.73
N LEU A 755 -53.85 -5.06 4.95
CA LEU A 755 -53.78 -5.19 3.49
C LEU A 755 -52.93 -6.40 3.04
N LEU A 756 -52.17 -7.02 3.94
CA LEU A 756 -51.30 -8.16 3.67
C LEU A 756 -51.89 -9.50 4.13
N MET A 757 -53.10 -9.49 4.69
CA MET A 757 -53.76 -10.70 5.19
C MET A 757 -54.42 -11.54 4.09
N ASP A 758 -54.74 -10.91 2.95
CA ASP A 758 -55.25 -11.54 1.73
C ASP A 758 -54.11 -11.91 0.77
#